data_AF-A0AAD6UBA8-F1
#
_entry.id   AF-A0AAD6UBA8-F1
#
_cell.length_a   1.000
_cell.length_b   1.000
_cell.length_c   1.000
_cell.angle_alpha   90.00
_cell.angle_beta   90.00
_cell.angle_gamma   90.00
#
_symmetry.space_group_name_H-M   'P 1'
#
loop_
_entity.id
_entity.type
_entity.pdbx_description
1 polymer ?
#
loop_
_entity_poly.entity_id
_entity_poly.type
_entity_poly.pdbx_seq_one_letter_code
_entity_poly.pdbx_strand_id
1 'polypeptide(L)'
;MDVVKAVETYVSKLVSTPSSMKVLLLDSHTTPIVSLASTQSTLLAHQVYLTDRIDNAARERMPHMKCVCFLQASEDSLGALQAELRAPRYGEYYLYFSNILSKSVIERLAEVDEYEVVREVQEYFADYSPLLPALFSLNHTPTAAKPLYGSTFNAWDPAALERSVQGISAVLLSLKKKPIIRYEKMSGMAKKLATEMHHRIQSESTLFDFRLTQVPPLLLVLDRRNDPVTPLLSQWTYQAMVHELLGIQNGRVDLSMVPDIRAELSEITLTTSTDPFFQSHFLATFGDLGTSLKDYVQSYQSRSLAQTPSSINSIADMKRFVEEYPEFRKLGGNVSKHVALVGELSRLVSRDKLLEVGEVEQGLATSAGAELRSVQAFVANPGVPLWNKLRLVILYALRYQKTQAGNIASLINLLLSNGVPREDARLVYVFLNIAGADQRQDDLFSTESLLAKGRSALKGLKGVENVYTQHRPHLSQTLENLFKGRLRETSYPFVESPGPNAALQRPQDVIIFMIGGTTYEEARTVTLFNQDPVGASNGGIPTAAGTRLLLGGTCVHNSSSYVEMIRAAAASFSPAVYDPPPESASNAPALNLNLGGVNTTEDVKVKTRTGAFLTIVAAAIILAFTTMEFFDYRRVNIDTSIVVDKSRGERLTVRMNVTFPRVPCYLLSLDVMDISGETQRDLTHNILKARLDPKGVPVPNAVSSELKNDIDKMESLKEPNFCGSCYGGLEPEGGCCNTCEEVRTAYVNRGWSFSNPDAIEQCKNEGWSEKLREQSNEGCNISGRIRVNKVIGNIHLSPGRSFQTNSRNIYELVPYLRDDGNRHDFSHTIHQFAFEGDDEYDVYKAQISRSKKEKMGIGRNPLDGAKARTAKSQYMFQYFLKVVSTQFRTLDGKIVNTHQYSTTQFERDLKDGGQGDSPQGVHIQHGVTGVPGAFFNFEISPILVVHSDTRQSFAHFITSTCAIIGGVLTVASLLDSVLFATGRAFKKSGGVTMNGNGPSYGGGKLM
;
A
#
# COMPACT_ATOMS: atom_id res chain seq x y z
N MET A 1 -10.92 23.25 12.32
CA MET A 1 -9.52 23.04 12.70
C MET A 1 -9.18 21.57 12.45
N ASP A 2 -9.42 21.10 11.23
CA ASP A 2 -9.07 19.75 10.79
C ASP A 2 -8.39 19.89 9.43
N VAL A 3 -7.09 19.66 9.41
CA VAL A 3 -6.26 19.87 8.22
C VAL A 3 -6.42 18.75 7.18
N VAL A 4 -6.73 17.53 7.63
CA VAL A 4 -6.96 16.37 6.74
C VAL A 4 -8.23 16.61 5.95
N LYS A 5 -9.32 16.95 6.64
CA LYS A 5 -10.61 17.21 5.99
C LYS A 5 -10.56 18.43 5.06
N ALA A 6 -9.77 19.45 5.39
CA ALA A 6 -9.58 20.61 4.53
C ALA A 6 -8.93 20.23 3.19
N VAL A 7 -7.85 19.45 3.23
CA VAL A 7 -7.15 18.98 2.01
C VAL A 7 -8.01 17.98 1.24
N GLU A 8 -8.68 17.04 1.92
CA GLU A 8 -9.65 16.11 1.31
C GLU A 8 -10.73 16.86 0.51
N THR A 9 -11.23 17.97 1.05
CA THR A 9 -12.23 18.79 0.38
C THR A 9 -11.66 19.45 -0.89
N TYR A 10 -10.42 19.94 -0.85
CA TYR A 10 -9.76 20.47 -2.06
C TYR A 10 -9.51 19.39 -3.10
N VAL A 11 -8.98 18.24 -2.70
CA VAL A 11 -8.72 17.11 -3.61
C VAL A 11 -10.03 16.63 -4.24
N SER A 12 -11.11 16.48 -3.45
CA SER A 12 -12.42 16.07 -3.97
C SER A 12 -12.98 17.07 -4.99
N LYS A 13 -12.83 18.38 -4.76
CA LYS A 13 -13.22 19.41 -5.73
C LYS A 13 -12.37 19.40 -6.99
N LEU A 14 -11.07 19.19 -6.83
CA LEU A 14 -10.11 19.09 -7.93
C LEU A 14 -10.44 17.92 -8.86
N VAL A 15 -10.83 16.77 -8.29
CA VAL A 15 -11.16 15.59 -9.10
C VAL A 15 -12.63 15.53 -9.50
N SER A 16 -13.53 16.35 -8.96
CA SER A 16 -14.95 16.32 -9.37
C SER A 16 -15.19 16.97 -10.73
N THR A 17 -14.36 17.93 -11.12
CA THR A 17 -14.48 18.67 -12.37
C THR A 17 -13.21 18.45 -13.20
N PRO A 18 -13.30 18.05 -14.48
CA PRO A 18 -14.48 17.74 -15.30
C PRO A 18 -15.06 16.32 -15.06
N SER A 19 -16.35 16.07 -15.31
CA SER A 19 -16.97 14.72 -15.17
C SER A 19 -16.69 13.80 -16.38
N SER A 20 -15.42 13.57 -16.70
CA SER A 20 -14.98 12.68 -17.80
C SER A 20 -13.80 11.81 -17.39
N MET A 21 -13.27 11.00 -18.32
CA MET A 21 -12.01 10.27 -18.07
C MET A 21 -10.86 11.27 -17.87
N LYS A 22 -10.16 11.14 -16.73
CA LYS A 22 -9.12 12.09 -16.29
C LYS A 22 -7.79 11.41 -16.02
N VAL A 23 -6.72 12.17 -16.27
CA VAL A 23 -5.36 11.92 -15.79
C VAL A 23 -5.03 12.99 -14.76
N LEU A 24 -4.57 12.58 -13.58
CA LEU A 24 -4.08 13.48 -12.54
C LEU A 24 -2.56 13.59 -12.64
N LEU A 25 -2.07 14.78 -12.99
CA LEU A 25 -0.65 15.12 -12.97
C LEU A 25 -0.29 15.84 -11.68
N LEU A 26 0.75 15.34 -11.02
CA LEU A 26 1.27 15.88 -9.77
C LEU A 26 2.76 16.21 -9.93
N ASP A 27 3.32 16.94 -8.98
CA ASP A 27 4.78 17.10 -8.87
C ASP A 27 5.33 16.39 -7.62
N SER A 28 6.63 16.52 -7.40
CA SER A 28 7.31 15.90 -6.26
C SER A 28 6.76 16.35 -4.89
N HIS A 29 6.19 17.54 -4.81
CA HIS A 29 5.73 18.17 -3.57
C HIS A 29 4.26 17.85 -3.27
N THR A 30 3.40 17.96 -4.29
CA THR A 30 1.97 17.71 -4.22
C THR A 30 1.62 16.23 -4.19
N THR A 31 2.46 15.35 -4.73
CA THR A 31 2.27 13.89 -4.69
C THR A 31 2.06 13.37 -3.26
N PRO A 32 2.97 13.65 -2.29
CA PRO A 32 2.75 13.31 -0.88
C PRO A 32 1.44 13.86 -0.28
N ILE A 33 1.05 15.08 -0.65
CA ILE A 33 -0.14 15.77 -0.10
C ILE A 33 -1.41 15.04 -0.52
N VAL A 34 -1.54 14.73 -1.81
CA VAL A 34 -2.68 13.98 -2.35
C VAL A 34 -2.69 12.55 -1.79
N SER A 35 -1.52 11.91 -1.68
CA SER A 35 -1.40 10.54 -1.17
C SER A 35 -1.83 10.39 0.30
N LEU A 36 -1.65 11.43 1.12
CA LEU A 36 -2.10 11.44 2.52
C LEU A 36 -3.59 11.74 2.66
N ALA A 37 -4.16 12.50 1.72
CA ALA A 37 -5.55 12.94 1.79
C ALA A 37 -6.53 12.02 1.05
N SER A 38 -6.10 11.28 0.03
CA SER A 38 -7.02 10.47 -0.78
C SER A 38 -6.43 9.12 -1.16
N THR A 39 -7.31 8.13 -1.31
CA THR A 39 -6.92 6.78 -1.76
C THR A 39 -7.08 6.64 -3.26
N GLN A 40 -6.36 5.71 -3.87
CA GLN A 40 -6.51 5.40 -5.30
C GLN A 40 -7.96 4.99 -5.63
N SER A 41 -8.65 4.28 -4.73
CA SER A 41 -10.06 3.93 -4.89
C SER A 41 -10.96 5.17 -4.94
N THR A 42 -10.69 6.18 -4.10
CA THR A 42 -11.42 7.45 -4.10
C THR A 42 -11.18 8.24 -5.38
N LEU A 43 -9.94 8.28 -5.87
CA LEU A 43 -9.61 8.94 -7.15
C LEU A 43 -10.30 8.24 -8.33
N LEU A 44 -10.29 6.89 -8.35
CA LEU A 44 -10.93 6.09 -9.38
C LEU A 44 -12.46 6.28 -9.40
N ALA A 45 -13.08 6.40 -8.22
CA ALA A 45 -14.51 6.72 -8.11
C ALA A 45 -14.88 8.06 -8.77
N HIS A 46 -13.93 8.99 -8.86
CA HIS A 46 -14.08 10.27 -9.56
C HIS A 46 -13.54 10.24 -11.00
N GLN A 47 -13.43 9.07 -11.61
CA GLN A 47 -12.99 8.88 -13.01
C GLN A 47 -11.54 9.32 -13.29
N VAL A 48 -10.69 9.37 -12.25
CA VAL A 48 -9.25 9.52 -12.41
C VAL A 48 -8.64 8.14 -12.60
N TYR A 49 -8.28 7.80 -13.84
CA TYR A 49 -7.79 6.47 -14.19
C TYR A 49 -6.28 6.34 -14.12
N LEU A 50 -5.57 7.45 -14.33
CA LEU A 50 -4.11 7.51 -14.32
C LEU A 50 -3.65 8.64 -13.41
N THR A 51 -2.63 8.36 -12.62
CA THR A 51 -1.89 9.32 -11.81
C THR A 51 -0.44 9.25 -12.23
N ASP A 52 0.14 10.37 -12.65
CA ASP A 52 1.54 10.43 -13.05
C ASP A 52 2.17 11.74 -12.56
N ARG A 53 3.48 11.86 -12.69
CA ARG A 53 4.19 13.08 -12.33
C ARG A 53 4.51 13.92 -13.56
N ILE A 54 4.47 15.23 -13.42
CA ILE A 54 4.72 16.17 -14.52
C ILE A 54 6.18 16.12 -15.01
N ASP A 55 7.11 15.79 -14.11
CA ASP A 55 8.54 15.63 -14.42
C ASP A 55 8.86 14.33 -15.17
N ASN A 56 7.92 13.39 -15.28
CA ASN A 56 8.07 12.21 -16.11
C ASN A 56 7.94 12.58 -17.60
N ALA A 57 9.06 12.63 -18.32
CA ALA A 57 9.08 12.94 -19.75
C ALA A 57 8.59 11.78 -20.64
N ALA A 58 8.51 10.55 -20.12
CA ALA A 58 8.16 9.34 -20.86
C ALA A 58 6.64 9.09 -20.94
N ARG A 59 5.81 10.09 -20.59
CA ARG A 59 4.34 10.00 -20.63
C ARG A 59 3.80 9.78 -22.04
N GLU A 60 2.90 8.83 -22.23
CA GLU A 60 2.30 8.59 -23.55
C GLU A 60 1.29 9.69 -23.94
N ARG A 61 1.18 9.97 -25.24
CA ARG A 61 0.23 10.97 -25.77
C ARG A 61 -1.18 10.37 -25.79
N MET A 62 -2.11 10.97 -25.06
CA MET A 62 -3.49 10.50 -24.91
C MET A 62 -4.48 11.67 -25.08
N PRO A 63 -4.74 12.14 -26.32
CA PRO A 63 -5.54 13.34 -26.57
C PRO A 63 -7.02 13.23 -26.16
N HIS A 64 -7.54 12.00 -26.04
CA HIS A 64 -8.93 11.75 -25.62
C HIS A 64 -9.15 11.91 -24.11
N MET A 65 -8.07 12.02 -23.32
CA MET A 65 -8.13 12.19 -21.87
C MET A 65 -8.04 13.67 -21.51
N LYS A 66 -8.73 14.05 -20.43
CA LYS A 66 -8.58 15.37 -19.82
C LYS A 66 -7.51 15.31 -18.72
N CYS A 67 -6.70 16.35 -18.62
CA CYS A 67 -5.62 16.44 -17.66
C CYS A 67 -6.00 17.39 -16.52
N VAL A 68 -5.92 16.89 -15.30
CA VAL A 68 -6.02 17.71 -14.09
C VAL A 68 -4.62 17.81 -13.50
N CYS A 69 -4.04 19.00 -13.50
CA CYS A 69 -2.72 19.27 -12.93
C CYS A 69 -2.89 19.85 -11.53
N PHE A 70 -2.29 19.24 -10.51
CA PHE A 70 -2.14 19.86 -9.20
C PHE A 70 -0.65 20.03 -8.89
N LEU A 71 -0.18 21.28 -8.89
CA LEU A 71 1.25 21.59 -8.89
C LEU A 71 1.60 22.66 -7.86
N GLN A 72 2.82 22.62 -7.36
CA GLN A 72 3.43 23.72 -6.65
C GLN A 72 3.84 24.83 -7.64
N ALA A 73 3.72 26.09 -7.23
CA ALA A 73 4.19 27.24 -8.00
C ALA A 73 5.73 27.41 -7.92
N SER A 74 6.49 26.33 -8.14
CA SER A 74 7.95 26.33 -8.19
C SER A 74 8.44 26.48 -9.63
N GLU A 75 9.63 27.05 -9.83
CA GLU A 75 10.19 27.19 -11.19
C GLU A 75 10.37 25.85 -11.90
N ASP A 76 10.69 24.77 -11.17
CA ASP A 76 10.81 23.42 -11.73
C ASP A 76 9.46 22.91 -12.27
N SER A 77 8.40 23.00 -11.46
CA SER A 77 7.05 22.58 -11.85
C SER A 77 6.48 23.46 -12.96
N LEU A 78 6.72 24.78 -12.92
CA LEU A 78 6.31 25.71 -13.96
C LEU A 78 7.08 25.52 -15.27
N GLY A 79 8.35 25.15 -15.20
CA GLY A 79 9.15 24.80 -16.38
C GLY A 79 8.67 23.52 -17.04
N ALA A 80 8.37 22.50 -16.24
CA ALA A 80 7.79 21.25 -16.72
C ALA A 80 6.39 21.47 -17.34
N LEU A 81 5.57 22.32 -16.72
CA LEU A 81 4.25 22.68 -17.26
C LEU A 81 4.34 23.45 -18.57
N GLN A 82 5.29 24.39 -18.72
CA GLN A 82 5.51 25.05 -20.01
C GLN A 82 5.93 24.06 -21.09
N ALA A 83 6.83 23.12 -20.79
CA ALA A 83 7.21 22.09 -21.74
C ALA A 83 6.01 21.21 -22.15
N GLU A 84 5.11 20.93 -21.21
CA GLU A 84 3.85 20.22 -21.47
C GLU A 84 2.89 21.02 -22.35
N LEU A 85 2.69 22.32 -22.08
CA LEU A 85 1.77 23.18 -22.85
C LEU A 85 2.28 23.49 -24.27
N ARG A 86 3.61 23.56 -24.48
CA ARG A 86 4.20 23.67 -25.82
C ARG A 86 3.92 22.45 -26.70
N ALA A 87 3.76 21.28 -26.09
CA ALA A 87 3.56 20.02 -26.79
C ALA A 87 2.51 19.17 -26.05
N PRO A 88 1.22 19.57 -26.10
CA PRO A 88 0.19 19.00 -25.25
C PRO A 88 -0.03 17.51 -25.55
N ARG A 89 0.08 16.70 -24.49
CA ARG A 89 -0.13 15.25 -24.55
C ARG A 89 -1.60 14.88 -24.37
N TYR A 90 -2.40 15.75 -23.76
CA TYR A 90 -3.81 15.56 -23.43
C TYR A 90 -4.68 16.58 -24.16
N GLY A 91 -6.00 16.34 -24.20
CA GLY A 91 -6.93 17.18 -24.97
C GLY A 91 -7.32 18.50 -24.29
N GLU A 92 -7.40 18.52 -22.96
CA GLU A 92 -7.74 19.69 -22.16
C GLU A 92 -6.95 19.67 -20.84
N TYR A 93 -6.59 20.85 -20.33
CA TYR A 93 -5.86 21.02 -19.07
C TYR A 93 -6.63 21.88 -18.07
N TYR A 94 -6.72 21.38 -16.84
CA TYR A 94 -7.26 22.08 -15.68
C TYR A 94 -6.10 22.26 -14.70
N LEU A 95 -5.66 23.51 -14.53
CA LEU A 95 -4.45 23.84 -13.78
C LEU A 95 -4.82 24.30 -12.37
N TYR A 96 -4.42 23.52 -11.38
CA TYR A 96 -4.60 23.82 -9.97
C TYR A 96 -3.23 24.03 -9.31
N PHE A 97 -3.06 25.15 -8.62
CA PHE A 97 -1.81 25.47 -7.94
C PHE A 97 -1.97 25.40 -6.41
N SER A 98 -0.94 24.90 -5.72
CA SER A 98 -0.98 24.71 -4.26
C SER A 98 -0.97 26.03 -3.47
N ASN A 99 -0.52 27.13 -4.09
CA ASN A 99 -0.36 28.44 -3.47
C ASN A 99 -0.67 29.60 -4.44
N ILE A 100 -0.54 30.84 -3.96
CA ILE A 100 -0.79 32.07 -4.72
C ILE A 100 0.14 32.15 -5.93
N LEU A 101 -0.42 32.47 -7.09
CA LEU A 101 0.31 32.72 -8.32
C LEU A 101 0.53 34.21 -8.57
N SER A 102 1.71 34.55 -9.08
CA SER A 102 1.97 35.91 -9.57
C SER A 102 1.38 36.13 -10.97
N LYS A 103 0.95 37.35 -11.26
CA LYS A 103 0.41 37.72 -12.59
C LYS A 103 1.40 37.43 -13.72
N SER A 104 2.69 37.67 -13.49
CA SER A 104 3.76 37.37 -14.45
C SER A 104 3.85 35.89 -14.80
N VAL A 105 3.60 34.99 -13.84
CA VAL A 105 3.59 33.54 -14.10
C VAL A 105 2.36 33.16 -14.93
N ILE A 106 1.20 33.75 -14.66
CA ILE A 106 -0.02 33.52 -15.44
C ILE A 106 0.16 33.99 -16.89
N GLU A 107 0.73 35.18 -17.10
CA GLU A 107 1.07 35.70 -18.42
C GLU A 107 2.06 34.78 -19.16
N ARG A 108 3.09 34.29 -18.46
CA ARG A 108 4.08 33.35 -19.02
C ARG A 108 3.44 32.01 -19.45
N LEU A 109 2.46 31.51 -18.69
CA LEU A 109 1.73 30.28 -19.05
C LEU A 109 0.77 30.52 -20.22
N ALA A 110 0.11 31.68 -20.26
CA ALA A 110 -0.79 32.05 -21.34
C ALA A 110 -0.07 32.22 -22.68
N GLU A 111 1.14 32.81 -22.68
CA GLU A 111 1.97 32.94 -23.90
C GLU A 111 2.36 31.58 -24.50
N VAL A 112 2.51 30.56 -23.64
CA VAL A 112 2.98 29.23 -24.04
C VAL A 112 1.84 28.30 -24.51
N ASP A 113 0.60 28.59 -24.14
CA ASP A 113 -0.58 27.80 -24.54
C ASP A 113 -1.05 28.14 -25.97
N GLU A 114 -0.20 27.91 -26.96
CA GLU A 114 -0.50 28.17 -28.38
C GLU A 114 -1.69 27.34 -28.91
N TYR A 115 -2.00 26.22 -28.25
CA TYR A 115 -3.07 25.29 -28.65
C TYR A 115 -4.39 25.55 -27.89
N GLU A 116 -4.45 26.56 -27.01
CA GLU A 116 -5.63 26.95 -26.21
C GLU A 116 -6.26 25.75 -25.47
N VAL A 117 -5.42 24.87 -24.94
CA VAL A 117 -5.86 23.63 -24.28
C VAL A 117 -6.20 23.85 -22.80
N VAL A 118 -5.71 24.94 -22.19
CA VAL A 118 -6.03 25.29 -20.80
C VAL A 118 -7.46 25.79 -20.70
N ARG A 119 -8.28 25.13 -19.88
CA ARG A 119 -9.69 25.48 -19.66
C ARG A 119 -9.92 26.26 -18.38
N GLU A 120 -9.09 26.01 -17.37
CA GLU A 120 -9.31 26.52 -16.03
C GLU A 120 -7.97 26.67 -15.30
N VAL A 121 -7.81 27.78 -14.57
CA VAL A 121 -6.69 28.02 -13.66
C VAL A 121 -7.24 28.42 -12.30
N GLN A 122 -6.94 27.64 -11.26
CA GLN A 122 -7.39 27.91 -9.89
C GLN A 122 -6.27 27.71 -8.86
N GLU A 123 -6.41 28.40 -7.73
CA GLU A 123 -5.51 28.29 -6.59
C GLU A 123 -6.20 27.50 -5.48
N TYR A 124 -5.67 26.32 -5.15
CA TYR A 124 -6.12 25.50 -4.03
C TYR A 124 -5.02 25.43 -2.99
N PHE A 125 -5.26 26.09 -1.86
CA PHE A 125 -4.33 26.28 -0.74
C PHE A 125 -4.04 25.01 0.08
N ALA A 126 -3.65 23.93 -0.59
CA ALA A 126 -3.24 22.65 -0.03
C ALA A 126 -1.72 22.46 -0.19
N ASP A 127 -0.93 23.34 0.43
CA ASP A 127 0.53 23.41 0.30
C ASP A 127 1.29 22.81 1.51
N TYR A 128 0.65 21.88 2.20
CA TYR A 128 1.15 21.20 3.39
C TYR A 128 0.65 19.76 3.44
N SER A 129 1.41 18.88 4.11
CA SER A 129 1.06 17.48 4.28
C SER A 129 0.19 17.27 5.52
N PRO A 130 -1.06 16.80 5.37
CA PRO A 130 -1.98 16.59 6.48
C PRO A 130 -1.73 15.21 7.12
N LEU A 131 -0.94 15.14 8.19
CA LEU A 131 -0.52 13.88 8.80
C LEU A 131 -1.56 13.32 9.78
N LEU A 132 -2.17 14.20 10.59
CA LEU A 132 -3.28 13.89 11.49
C LEU A 132 -4.27 15.06 11.45
N PRO A 133 -5.52 14.90 11.93
CA PRO A 133 -6.49 16.00 11.98
C PRO A 133 -5.96 17.28 12.65
N ALA A 134 -5.10 17.12 13.66
CA ALA A 134 -4.45 18.21 14.41
C ALA A 134 -2.94 18.31 14.19
N LEU A 135 -2.37 17.69 13.14
CA LEU A 135 -0.94 17.75 12.79
C LEU A 135 -0.73 17.96 11.30
N PHE A 136 0.02 18.98 10.92
CA PHE A 136 0.51 19.19 9.56
C PHE A 136 2.04 19.36 9.50
N SER A 137 2.61 19.06 8.33
CA SER A 137 4.03 19.23 8.04
C SER A 137 4.20 20.01 6.73
N LEU A 138 5.20 20.88 6.63
CA LEU A 138 5.54 21.53 5.35
C LEU A 138 6.42 20.66 4.46
N ASN A 139 6.79 19.46 4.93
CA ASN A 139 7.68 18.50 4.27
C ASN A 139 9.04 19.09 3.86
N HIS A 140 9.49 20.10 4.60
CA HIS A 140 10.83 20.66 4.47
C HIS A 140 11.73 20.03 5.53
N THR A 141 12.27 18.85 5.23
CA THR A 141 13.30 18.21 6.06
C THR A 141 14.65 18.83 5.71
N PRO A 142 15.30 19.55 6.64
CA PRO A 142 16.54 20.26 6.32
C PRO A 142 17.65 19.28 5.97
N THR A 143 18.32 19.54 4.86
CA THR A 143 19.49 18.76 4.38
C THR A 143 20.56 19.74 3.92
N ALA A 144 21.79 19.26 3.67
CA ALA A 144 22.85 20.12 3.12
C ALA A 144 22.46 20.82 1.81
N ALA A 145 21.59 20.20 1.00
CA ALA A 145 21.09 20.79 -0.26
C ALA A 145 19.88 21.74 -0.06
N LYS A 146 19.15 21.62 1.05
CA LYS A 146 17.98 22.44 1.39
C LYS A 146 18.09 22.87 2.86
N PRO A 147 18.98 23.83 3.18
CA PRO A 147 19.22 24.23 4.55
C PRO A 147 18.06 25.05 5.11
N LEU A 148 17.80 24.89 6.41
CA LEU A 148 16.83 25.73 7.14
C LEU A 148 17.47 27.03 7.62
N TYR A 149 18.70 26.91 8.12
CA TYR A 149 19.50 28.01 8.67
C TYR A 149 20.37 28.63 7.58
N GLY A 150 20.57 29.94 7.66
CA GLY A 150 21.52 30.66 6.83
C GLY A 150 22.96 30.53 7.36
N SER A 151 23.70 31.63 7.35
CA SER A 151 25.09 31.68 7.85
C SER A 151 25.22 31.61 9.38
N THR A 152 24.12 31.76 10.12
CA THR A 152 24.09 31.70 11.58
C THR A 152 22.85 30.94 12.05
N PHE A 153 22.92 30.39 13.26
CA PHE A 153 21.82 29.65 13.88
C PHE A 153 20.57 30.50 14.20
N ASN A 154 20.63 31.83 14.02
CA ASN A 154 19.51 32.74 14.24
C ASN A 154 19.03 33.46 12.96
N ALA A 155 19.58 33.08 11.80
CA ALA A 155 19.20 33.61 10.50
C ALA A 155 18.55 32.52 9.65
N TRP A 156 17.47 32.88 8.95
CA TRP A 156 16.84 32.01 7.97
C TRP A 156 17.67 31.90 6.70
N ASP A 157 17.64 30.72 6.08
CA ASP A 157 17.82 30.66 4.63
C ASP A 157 16.62 31.34 3.93
N PRO A 158 16.84 32.23 2.94
CA PRO A 158 15.75 32.97 2.29
C PRO A 158 14.69 32.07 1.63
N ALA A 159 15.10 30.96 1.01
CA ALA A 159 14.16 30.05 0.35
C ALA A 159 13.34 29.26 1.38
N ALA A 160 13.97 28.82 2.48
CA ALA A 160 13.27 28.14 3.58
C ALA A 160 12.26 29.06 4.28
N LEU A 161 12.57 30.35 4.43
CA LEU A 161 11.64 31.35 4.99
C LEU A 161 10.41 31.53 4.10
N GLU A 162 10.61 31.78 2.80
CA GLU A 162 9.50 31.97 1.85
C GLU A 162 8.63 30.70 1.78
N ARG A 163 9.24 29.52 1.74
CA ARG A 163 8.52 28.24 1.79
C ARG A 163 7.66 28.11 3.06
N SER A 164 8.18 28.55 4.20
CA SER A 164 7.46 28.52 5.47
C SER A 164 6.29 29.49 5.49
N VAL A 165 6.48 30.71 4.96
CA VAL A 165 5.42 31.72 4.82
C VAL A 165 4.30 31.22 3.92
N GLN A 166 4.66 30.65 2.77
CA GLN A 166 3.72 30.05 1.81
C GLN A 166 2.90 28.91 2.45
N GLY A 167 3.58 27.98 3.13
CA GLY A 167 2.93 26.83 3.76
C GLY A 167 1.97 27.23 4.88
N ILE A 168 2.37 28.16 5.76
CA ILE A 168 1.50 28.66 6.83
C ILE A 168 0.32 29.44 6.24
N SER A 169 0.55 30.28 5.23
CA SER A 169 -0.52 31.00 4.53
C SER A 169 -1.55 30.03 3.96
N ALA A 170 -1.10 28.93 3.35
CA ALA A 170 -2.00 27.90 2.83
C ALA A 170 -2.86 27.24 3.94
N VAL A 171 -2.27 26.93 5.11
CA VAL A 171 -3.02 26.42 6.27
C VAL A 171 -4.07 27.42 6.77
N LEU A 172 -3.73 28.70 6.81
CA LEU A 172 -4.66 29.74 7.26
C LEU A 172 -5.83 29.92 6.29
N LEU A 173 -5.56 29.89 4.98
CA LEU A 173 -6.56 30.00 3.92
C LEU A 173 -7.46 28.77 3.86
N SER A 174 -6.88 27.56 3.96
CA SER A 174 -7.63 26.29 3.95
C SER A 174 -8.61 26.18 5.12
N LEU A 175 -8.21 26.68 6.30
CA LEU A 175 -9.03 26.70 7.51
C LEU A 175 -9.91 27.94 7.64
N LYS A 176 -9.75 28.92 6.73
CA LYS A 176 -10.41 30.23 6.74
C LYS A 176 -10.23 30.97 8.07
N LYS A 177 -8.97 31.15 8.48
CA LYS A 177 -8.58 31.78 9.75
C LYS A 177 -7.65 32.97 9.53
N LYS A 178 -7.99 34.11 10.14
CA LYS A 178 -7.13 35.31 10.20
C LYS A 178 -6.60 35.48 11.63
N PRO A 179 -5.36 35.03 11.93
CA PRO A 179 -4.88 34.97 13.30
C PRO A 179 -4.22 36.26 13.78
N ILE A 180 -4.21 36.46 15.10
CA ILE A 180 -3.23 37.29 15.78
C ILE A 180 -1.96 36.46 15.97
N ILE A 181 -0.79 37.06 15.81
CA ILE A 181 0.49 36.34 15.83
C ILE A 181 1.29 36.64 17.10
N ARG A 182 1.70 35.59 17.81
CA ARG A 182 2.70 35.62 18.90
C ARG A 182 3.90 34.76 18.51
N TYR A 183 5.08 35.12 19.00
CA TYR A 183 6.31 34.40 18.71
C TYR A 183 7.25 34.33 19.92
N GLU A 184 8.16 33.37 19.95
CA GLU A 184 9.23 33.29 20.97
C GLU A 184 10.26 34.40 20.78
N LYS A 185 10.44 35.25 21.80
CA LYS A 185 11.33 36.42 21.72
C LYS A 185 12.80 36.06 21.54
N MET A 186 13.26 34.94 22.10
CA MET A 186 14.65 34.48 21.95
C MET A 186 15.02 34.20 20.48
N SER A 187 14.05 33.83 19.65
CA SER A 187 14.30 33.42 18.28
C SER A 187 14.13 34.60 17.31
N GLY A 188 15.25 35.05 16.75
CA GLY A 188 15.26 35.99 15.64
C GLY A 188 14.55 35.43 14.42
N MET A 189 14.64 34.11 14.21
CA MET A 189 13.91 33.39 13.18
C MET A 189 12.39 33.44 13.38
N ALA A 190 11.91 33.20 14.61
CA ALA A 190 10.49 33.27 14.94
C ALA A 190 9.93 34.69 14.74
N LYS A 191 10.68 35.71 15.18
CA LYS A 191 10.31 37.12 14.95
C LYS A 191 10.20 37.44 13.46
N LYS A 192 11.18 37.03 12.65
CA LYS A 192 11.20 37.29 11.21
C LYS A 192 10.03 36.61 10.52
N LEU A 193 9.80 35.32 10.78
CA LEU A 193 8.65 34.57 10.23
C LEU A 193 7.32 35.20 10.62
N ALA A 194 7.15 35.56 11.89
CA ALA A 194 5.92 36.20 12.38
C ALA A 194 5.65 37.56 11.71
N THR A 195 6.71 38.34 11.45
CA THR A 195 6.62 39.64 10.77
C THR A 195 6.26 39.47 9.28
N GLU A 196 6.90 38.54 8.58
CA GLU A 196 6.60 38.27 7.17
C GLU A 196 5.19 37.69 6.98
N MET A 197 4.75 36.80 7.89
CA MET A 197 3.38 36.29 7.89
C MET A 197 2.36 37.40 8.08
N HIS A 198 2.63 38.33 9.00
CA HIS A 198 1.77 39.50 9.22
C HIS A 198 1.70 40.38 7.96
N HIS A 199 2.85 40.64 7.32
CA HIS A 199 2.92 41.39 6.08
C HIS A 199 2.13 40.71 4.95
N ARG A 200 2.26 39.38 4.79
CA ARG A 200 1.51 38.60 3.78
C ARG A 200 -0.01 38.66 3.99
N ILE A 201 -0.47 38.60 5.23
CA ILE A 201 -1.90 38.73 5.56
C ILE A 201 -2.43 40.13 5.22
N GLN A 202 -1.59 41.17 5.38
CA GLN A 202 -1.95 42.54 5.04
C GLN A 202 -1.95 42.77 3.52
N SER A 203 -0.94 42.27 2.80
CA SER A 203 -0.84 42.42 1.34
C SER A 203 -2.00 41.73 0.63
N GLU A 204 -2.36 40.52 1.07
CA GLU A 204 -3.44 39.71 0.49
C GLU A 204 -4.76 39.83 1.27
N SER A 205 -5.08 41.05 1.74
CA SER A 205 -6.22 41.29 2.64
C SER A 205 -7.57 40.77 2.13
N THR A 206 -7.79 40.75 0.80
CA THR A 206 -9.01 40.24 0.16
C THR A 206 -9.17 38.72 0.32
N LEU A 207 -8.07 37.96 0.26
CA LEU A 207 -8.09 36.50 0.47
C LEU A 207 -8.38 36.14 1.94
N PHE A 208 -8.04 37.04 2.86
CA PHE A 208 -8.27 36.91 4.31
C PHE A 208 -9.54 37.62 4.81
N ASP A 209 -10.42 38.06 3.91
CA ASP A 209 -11.72 38.66 4.26
C ASP A 209 -12.73 37.59 4.66
N PHE A 210 -12.53 37.06 5.86
CA PHE A 210 -13.41 36.07 6.47
C PHE A 210 -14.35 36.73 7.47
N ARG A 211 -15.50 36.09 7.71
CA ARG A 211 -16.40 36.50 8.79
C ARG A 211 -15.64 36.53 10.12
N LEU A 212 -15.59 37.72 10.74
CA LEU A 212 -14.92 37.93 12.02
C LEU A 212 -15.49 37.00 13.10
N THR A 213 -14.60 36.34 13.83
CA THR A 213 -14.95 35.53 15.00
C THR A 213 -14.96 36.40 16.25
N GLN A 214 -15.79 36.03 17.25
CA GLN A 214 -15.86 36.75 18.53
C GLN A 214 -14.50 36.79 19.26
N VAL A 215 -13.74 35.70 19.15
CA VAL A 215 -12.36 35.61 19.60
C VAL A 215 -11.48 35.36 18.37
N PRO A 216 -10.49 36.21 18.09
CA PRO A 216 -9.57 35.98 16.97
C PRO A 216 -8.73 34.72 17.22
N PRO A 217 -8.46 33.90 16.17
CA PRO A 217 -7.55 32.77 16.29
C PRO A 217 -6.13 33.25 16.62
N LEU A 218 -5.33 32.42 17.27
CA LEU A 218 -3.95 32.72 17.64
C LEU A 218 -2.99 31.84 16.81
N LEU A 219 -1.99 32.46 16.17
CA LEU A 219 -0.82 31.77 15.62
C LEU A 219 0.35 31.96 16.60
N LEU A 220 0.85 30.86 17.15
CA LEU A 220 1.99 30.81 18.06
C LEU A 220 3.20 30.21 17.33
N VAL A 221 4.22 31.04 17.09
CA VAL A 221 5.47 30.62 16.43
C VAL A 221 6.53 30.29 17.48
N LEU A 222 6.97 29.03 17.47
CA LEU A 222 7.95 28.47 18.39
C LEU A 222 9.21 28.02 17.63
N ASP A 223 10.33 27.88 18.32
CA ASP A 223 11.61 27.44 17.79
C ASP A 223 12.10 26.18 18.51
N ARG A 224 12.47 25.16 17.74
CA ARG A 224 12.96 23.88 18.25
C ARG A 224 14.18 24.04 19.19
N ARG A 225 14.96 25.10 19.04
CA ARG A 225 16.11 25.38 19.93
C ARG A 225 15.70 25.58 21.40
N ASN A 226 14.45 25.97 21.67
CA ASN A 226 13.97 26.12 23.04
C ASN A 226 13.75 24.76 23.73
N ASP A 227 13.44 23.70 22.96
CA ASP A 227 13.26 22.33 23.45
C ASP A 227 14.01 21.30 22.57
N PRO A 228 15.33 21.14 22.78
CA PRO A 228 16.14 20.13 22.10
C PRO A 228 16.01 18.73 22.72
N VAL A 229 15.34 18.57 23.87
CA VAL A 229 15.29 17.30 24.62
C VAL A 229 14.23 16.38 24.02
N THR A 230 13.01 16.89 23.81
CA THR A 230 11.88 16.13 23.25
C THR A 230 12.24 15.28 22.01
N PRO A 231 12.90 15.82 20.95
CA PRO A 231 13.25 15.02 19.77
C PRO A 231 14.36 13.98 20.01
N LEU A 232 15.14 14.09 21.08
CA LEU A 232 16.26 13.18 21.38
C LEU A 232 15.85 11.98 22.24
N LEU A 233 14.67 11.99 22.85
CA LEU A 233 14.19 10.93 23.74
C LEU A 233 13.62 9.74 22.97
N SER A 234 13.87 8.55 23.48
CA SER A 234 13.27 7.32 22.96
C SER A 234 11.76 7.33 23.24
N GLN A 235 11.00 6.98 22.21
CA GLN A 235 9.54 7.10 22.21
C GLN A 235 8.87 5.75 22.46
N TRP A 236 7.87 5.72 23.35
CA TRP A 236 7.20 4.49 23.81
C TRP A 236 5.70 4.43 23.47
N THR A 237 5.24 5.33 22.61
CA THR A 237 3.87 5.34 22.11
C THR A 237 3.85 4.87 20.66
N TYR A 238 2.78 4.19 20.23
CA TYR A 238 2.84 3.39 19.00
C TYR A 238 3.32 4.18 17.76
N GLN A 239 2.68 5.31 17.44
CA GLN A 239 3.08 6.13 16.29
C GLN A 239 4.50 6.71 16.42
N ALA A 240 4.82 7.27 17.60
CA ALA A 240 6.11 7.90 17.83
C ALA A 240 7.26 6.90 17.81
N MET A 241 7.05 5.69 18.36
CA MET A 241 8.01 4.61 18.40
C MET A 241 8.29 4.05 17.00
N VAL A 242 7.26 3.89 16.16
CA VAL A 242 7.45 3.50 14.76
C VAL A 242 8.28 4.55 14.02
N HIS A 243 7.99 5.84 14.19
CA HIS A 243 8.77 6.90 13.54
C HIS A 243 10.22 6.99 14.05
N GLU A 244 10.45 6.71 15.33
CA GLU A 244 11.77 6.72 15.95
C GLU A 244 12.66 5.57 15.46
N LEU A 245 12.11 4.35 15.38
CA LEU A 245 12.91 3.15 15.09
C LEU A 245 12.91 2.73 13.61
N LEU A 246 11.79 2.93 12.91
CA LEU A 246 11.61 2.49 11.52
C LEU A 246 11.49 3.67 10.54
N GLY A 247 11.01 4.82 11.04
CA GLY A 247 10.74 6.00 10.23
C GLY A 247 9.37 5.92 9.55
N ILE A 248 8.63 7.02 9.63
CA ILE A 248 7.37 7.22 8.90
C ILE A 248 7.60 8.34 7.91
N GLN A 249 7.52 8.05 6.62
CA GLN A 249 7.67 9.03 5.55
C GLN A 249 6.38 9.10 4.74
N ASN A 250 5.66 10.22 4.84
CA ASN A 250 4.39 10.42 4.12
C ASN A 250 3.37 9.28 4.35
N GLY A 251 3.25 8.81 5.59
CA GLY A 251 2.33 7.72 5.96
C GLY A 251 2.80 6.33 5.52
N ARG A 252 4.05 6.17 5.07
CA ARG A 252 4.65 4.89 4.68
C ARG A 252 5.84 4.53 5.56
N VAL A 253 6.04 3.22 5.75
CA VAL A 253 7.14 2.63 6.52
C VAL A 253 7.81 1.59 5.63
N ASP A 254 9.13 1.70 5.50
CA ASP A 254 9.95 0.75 4.79
C ASP A 254 10.46 -0.33 5.77
N LEU A 255 10.12 -1.58 5.47
CA LEU A 255 10.55 -2.77 6.20
C LEU A 255 11.49 -3.66 5.37
N SER A 256 11.97 -3.21 4.21
CA SER A 256 12.87 -3.99 3.33
C SER A 256 14.12 -4.52 4.03
N MET A 257 14.60 -3.80 5.06
CA MET A 257 15.78 -4.16 5.87
C MET A 257 15.47 -5.11 7.04
N VAL A 258 14.20 -5.47 7.24
CA VAL A 258 13.76 -6.36 8.32
C VAL A 258 14.03 -7.82 7.93
N PRO A 259 14.68 -8.62 8.80
CA PRO A 259 14.95 -10.03 8.50
C PRO A 259 13.65 -10.83 8.34
N ASP A 260 13.64 -11.73 7.36
CA ASP A 260 12.52 -12.62 7.04
C ASP A 260 11.19 -11.90 6.75
N ILE A 261 11.26 -10.65 6.26
CA ILE A 261 10.07 -9.92 5.83
C ILE A 261 9.58 -10.42 4.47
N ARG A 262 8.26 -10.48 4.30
CA ARG A 262 7.65 -10.83 3.02
C ARG A 262 7.73 -9.65 2.06
N ALA A 263 7.91 -9.93 0.77
CA ALA A 263 7.95 -8.90 -0.27
C ALA A 263 6.70 -8.00 -0.27
N GLU A 264 5.52 -8.54 0.06
CA GLU A 264 4.26 -7.79 0.16
C GLU A 264 4.18 -6.84 1.36
N LEU A 265 5.03 -7.05 2.39
CA LEU A 265 5.13 -6.21 3.59
C LEU A 265 6.41 -5.37 3.61
N SER A 266 7.16 -5.34 2.49
CA SER A 266 8.37 -4.53 2.37
C SER A 266 8.08 -3.03 2.49
N GLU A 267 6.94 -2.57 2.00
CA GLU A 267 6.45 -1.21 2.20
C GLU A 267 5.02 -1.26 2.77
N ILE A 268 4.81 -0.54 3.87
CA ILE A 268 3.56 -0.56 4.62
C ILE A 268 2.99 0.85 4.77
N THR A 269 1.68 0.99 4.57
CA THR A 269 0.95 2.25 4.83
C THR A 269 0.37 2.29 6.24
N LEU A 270 0.64 3.37 6.97
CA LEU A 270 0.12 3.70 8.30
C LEU A 270 -0.58 5.06 8.29
N THR A 271 -1.89 5.04 8.16
CA THR A 271 -2.76 6.23 8.11
C THR A 271 -4.03 5.99 8.92
N THR A 272 -4.44 6.97 9.74
CA THR A 272 -5.59 6.83 10.63
C THR A 272 -6.94 6.79 9.92
N SER A 273 -7.02 7.22 8.65
CA SER A 273 -8.26 7.25 7.87
C SER A 273 -8.64 5.89 7.26
N THR A 274 -7.64 5.08 6.90
CA THR A 274 -7.83 3.79 6.22
C THR A 274 -7.63 2.59 7.14
N ASP A 275 -7.05 2.81 8.32
CA ASP A 275 -6.67 1.77 9.26
C ASP A 275 -7.36 1.93 10.63
N PRO A 276 -8.44 1.16 10.90
CA PRO A 276 -9.17 1.25 12.15
C PRO A 276 -8.36 0.83 13.39
N PHE A 277 -7.43 -0.12 13.25
CA PHE A 277 -6.61 -0.58 14.38
C PHE A 277 -5.60 0.51 14.76
N PHE A 278 -4.94 1.10 13.76
CA PHE A 278 -4.04 2.23 14.00
C PHE A 278 -4.80 3.44 14.55
N GLN A 279 -5.97 3.78 14.00
CA GLN A 279 -6.79 4.91 14.49
C GLN A 279 -7.14 4.80 15.97
N SER A 280 -7.38 3.60 16.48
CA SER A 280 -7.75 3.37 17.89
C SER A 280 -6.53 3.30 18.82
N HIS A 281 -5.36 2.88 18.33
CA HIS A 281 -4.20 2.58 19.17
C HIS A 281 -2.93 3.40 18.87
N PHE A 282 -2.94 4.37 17.95
CA PHE A 282 -1.74 5.14 17.59
C PHE A 282 -1.12 5.92 18.76
N LEU A 283 -1.93 6.27 19.78
CA LEU A 283 -1.49 6.94 21.02
C LEU A 283 -1.20 5.99 22.18
N ALA A 284 -1.47 4.69 22.02
CA ALA A 284 -1.31 3.67 23.06
C ALA A 284 0.17 3.48 23.40
N THR A 285 0.44 3.11 24.66
CA THR A 285 1.79 2.77 25.10
C THR A 285 2.20 1.40 24.54
N PHE A 286 3.50 1.15 24.42
CA PHE A 286 4.01 -0.13 23.94
C PHE A 286 3.52 -1.34 24.77
N GLY A 287 3.33 -1.15 26.08
CA GLY A 287 2.76 -2.17 26.97
C GLY A 287 1.30 -2.49 26.65
N ASP A 288 0.46 -1.46 26.53
CA ASP A 288 -0.97 -1.62 26.20
C ASP A 288 -1.16 -2.19 24.79
N LEU A 289 -0.31 -1.76 23.84
CA LEU A 289 -0.34 -2.19 22.45
C LEU A 289 -0.16 -3.72 22.30
N GLY A 290 0.70 -4.33 23.13
CA GLY A 290 0.90 -5.78 23.13
C GLY A 290 -0.38 -6.55 23.49
N THR A 291 -1.12 -6.07 24.49
CA THR A 291 -2.41 -6.64 24.89
C THR A 291 -3.48 -6.41 23.82
N SER A 292 -3.62 -5.17 23.33
CA SER A 292 -4.58 -4.83 22.27
C SER A 292 -4.34 -5.63 20.99
N LEU A 293 -3.08 -5.88 20.62
CA LEU A 293 -2.74 -6.70 19.46
C LEU A 293 -3.10 -8.17 19.68
N LYS A 294 -2.87 -8.70 20.90
CA LYS A 294 -3.30 -10.06 21.27
C LYS A 294 -4.82 -10.21 21.12
N ASP A 295 -5.59 -9.27 21.65
CA ASP A 295 -7.04 -9.26 21.54
C ASP A 295 -7.50 -9.14 20.08
N TYR A 296 -6.79 -8.33 19.28
CA TYR A 296 -7.05 -8.18 17.85
C TYR A 296 -6.85 -9.51 17.11
N VAL A 297 -5.74 -10.21 17.33
CA VAL A 297 -5.48 -11.53 16.73
C VAL A 297 -6.50 -12.57 17.19
N GLN A 298 -6.85 -12.61 18.48
CA GLN A 298 -7.85 -13.53 19.03
C GLN A 298 -9.26 -13.29 18.45
N SER A 299 -9.66 -12.02 18.28
CA SER A 299 -10.95 -11.65 17.67
C SER A 299 -11.05 -12.06 16.20
N TYR A 300 -9.92 -12.12 15.50
CA TYR A 300 -9.84 -12.64 14.13
C TYR A 300 -9.79 -14.17 14.12
N GLN A 301 -9.12 -14.79 15.09
CA GLN A 301 -9.11 -16.25 15.28
C GLN A 301 -10.52 -16.81 15.47
N SER A 302 -11.35 -16.16 16.28
CA SER A 302 -12.74 -16.60 16.53
C SER A 302 -13.68 -16.39 15.35
N ARG A 303 -13.37 -15.45 14.43
CA ARG A 303 -14.16 -15.19 13.22
C ARG A 303 -13.82 -16.12 12.06
N SER A 304 -12.62 -16.70 12.05
CA SER A 304 -12.19 -17.68 11.05
C SER A 304 -12.53 -19.10 11.54
N LEU A 305 -12.99 -19.98 10.66
CA LEU A 305 -13.38 -21.37 10.94
C LEU A 305 -12.19 -22.29 11.35
N ALA A 306 -11.08 -21.74 11.86
CA ALA A 306 -9.92 -22.50 12.29
C ALA A 306 -10.26 -23.29 13.57
N GLN A 307 -10.51 -24.59 13.43
CA GLN A 307 -10.99 -25.51 14.46
C GLN A 307 -9.98 -25.87 15.57
N THR A 308 -8.85 -25.17 15.70
CA THR A 308 -7.84 -25.47 16.72
C THR A 308 -7.44 -24.22 17.52
N PRO A 309 -7.77 -24.17 18.84
CA PRO A 309 -7.29 -23.11 19.70
C PRO A 309 -5.83 -23.41 20.10
N SER A 310 -4.88 -22.97 19.29
CA SER A 310 -3.52 -22.78 19.79
C SER A 310 -3.53 -21.61 20.78
N SER A 311 -3.10 -21.83 22.02
CA SER A 311 -3.00 -20.76 23.02
C SER A 311 -1.94 -19.74 22.59
N ILE A 312 -2.37 -18.55 22.16
CA ILE A 312 -1.49 -17.46 21.78
C ILE A 312 -1.07 -16.71 23.05
N ASN A 313 0.20 -16.83 23.46
CA ASN A 313 0.72 -16.18 24.67
C ASN A 313 1.81 -15.15 24.40
N SER A 314 2.53 -15.25 23.27
CA SER A 314 3.59 -14.31 22.91
C SER A 314 3.43 -13.71 21.51
N ILE A 315 4.16 -12.62 21.23
CA ILE A 315 4.22 -11.98 19.90
C ILE A 315 4.85 -12.93 18.86
N ALA A 316 5.81 -13.75 19.28
CA ALA A 316 6.38 -14.79 18.42
C ALA A 316 5.33 -15.83 18.02
N ASP A 317 4.46 -16.24 18.96
CA ASP A 317 3.36 -17.17 18.68
C ASP A 317 2.34 -16.56 17.71
N MET A 318 2.06 -15.26 17.85
CA MET A 318 1.19 -14.52 16.91
C MET A 318 1.78 -14.49 15.50
N LYS A 319 3.08 -14.16 15.38
CA LYS A 319 3.78 -14.16 14.08
C LYS A 319 3.73 -15.54 13.43
N ARG A 320 4.07 -16.58 14.20
CA ARG A 320 4.04 -17.98 13.75
C ARG A 320 2.64 -18.42 13.32
N PHE A 321 1.60 -18.07 14.08
CA PHE A 321 0.21 -18.37 13.72
C PHE A 321 -0.19 -17.74 12.38
N VAL A 322 0.15 -16.46 12.15
CA VAL A 322 -0.13 -15.80 10.86
C VAL A 322 0.65 -16.45 9.70
N GLU A 323 1.85 -16.97 9.97
CA GLU A 323 2.67 -17.67 8.99
C GLU A 323 2.16 -19.07 8.65
N GLU A 324 1.69 -19.83 9.65
CA GLU A 324 1.24 -21.22 9.51
C GLU A 324 -0.12 -21.38 8.82
N TYR A 325 -0.96 -20.33 8.78
CA TYR A 325 -2.30 -20.39 8.18
C TYR A 325 -2.44 -19.45 6.97
N PRO A 326 -2.26 -19.94 5.72
CA PRO A 326 -2.32 -19.12 4.51
C PRO A 326 -3.71 -18.52 4.20
N GLU A 327 -4.79 -19.12 4.67
CA GLU A 327 -6.15 -18.57 4.49
C GLU A 327 -6.36 -17.26 5.28
N PHE A 328 -5.68 -17.11 6.42
CA PHE A 328 -5.61 -15.85 7.16
C PHE A 328 -4.95 -14.72 6.36
N ARG A 329 -4.06 -15.05 5.41
CA ARG A 329 -3.37 -14.07 4.56
C ARG A 329 -4.32 -13.33 3.62
N LYS A 330 -5.39 -14.00 3.15
CA LYS A 330 -6.35 -13.42 2.20
C LYS A 330 -7.39 -12.51 2.87
N LEU A 331 -7.69 -12.74 4.16
CA LEU A 331 -8.73 -12.02 4.92
C LEU A 331 -8.16 -11.04 5.97
N GLY A 332 -6.89 -11.19 6.37
CA GLY A 332 -6.29 -10.52 7.53
C GLY A 332 -5.08 -9.61 7.23
N GLY A 333 -5.07 -8.91 6.09
CA GLY A 333 -3.93 -8.04 5.70
C GLY A 333 -3.54 -6.99 6.76
N ASN A 334 -4.51 -6.32 7.40
CA ASN A 334 -4.24 -5.35 8.47
C ASN A 334 -3.69 -6.00 9.75
N VAL A 335 -4.18 -7.19 10.12
CA VAL A 335 -3.66 -7.93 11.29
C VAL A 335 -2.19 -8.30 11.05
N SER A 336 -1.89 -8.87 9.88
CA SER A 336 -0.55 -9.23 9.48
C SER A 336 0.41 -8.03 9.51
N LYS A 337 -0.05 -6.87 9.05
CA LYS A 337 0.71 -5.61 9.08
C LYS A 337 1.13 -5.22 10.50
N HIS A 338 0.19 -5.15 11.44
CA HIS A 338 0.50 -4.73 12.81
C HIS A 338 1.30 -5.77 13.59
N VAL A 339 1.08 -7.06 13.34
CA VAL A 339 1.92 -8.14 13.91
C VAL A 339 3.37 -8.02 13.43
N ALA A 340 3.59 -7.76 12.15
CA ALA A 340 4.94 -7.57 11.61
C ALA A 340 5.63 -6.33 12.22
N LEU A 341 4.93 -5.20 12.28
CA LEU A 341 5.46 -3.96 12.87
C LEU A 341 5.80 -4.13 14.35
N VAL A 342 4.86 -4.61 15.17
CA VAL A 342 5.08 -4.77 16.62
C VAL A 342 6.13 -5.85 16.91
N GLY A 343 6.19 -6.90 16.09
CA GLY A 343 7.24 -7.90 16.15
C GLY A 343 8.64 -7.30 15.94
N GLU A 344 8.79 -6.43 14.94
CA GLU A 344 10.06 -5.76 14.66
C GLU A 344 10.43 -4.73 15.74
N LEU A 345 9.46 -3.94 16.21
CA LEU A 345 9.68 -3.02 17.34
C LEU A 345 10.18 -3.76 18.58
N SER A 346 9.57 -4.90 18.92
CA SER A 346 10.01 -5.75 20.03
C SER A 346 11.45 -6.25 19.85
N ARG A 347 11.79 -6.71 18.64
CA ARG A 347 13.14 -7.17 18.29
C ARG A 347 14.19 -6.07 18.47
N LEU A 348 13.91 -4.86 17.98
CA LEU A 348 14.81 -3.71 18.09
C LEU A 348 15.00 -3.27 19.55
N VAL A 349 13.92 -3.22 20.33
CA VAL A 349 13.97 -2.90 21.77
C VAL A 349 14.88 -3.86 22.53
N SER A 350 14.75 -5.18 22.27
CA SER A 350 15.61 -6.18 22.91
C SER A 350 17.06 -6.14 22.41
N ARG A 351 17.28 -6.00 21.09
CA ARG A 351 18.62 -5.98 20.49
C ARG A 351 19.46 -4.80 21.01
N ASP A 352 18.85 -3.62 21.05
CA ASP A 352 19.54 -2.36 21.35
C ASP A 352 19.44 -1.94 22.82
N LYS A 353 18.87 -2.81 23.67
CA LYS A 353 18.65 -2.60 25.12
C LYS A 353 17.93 -1.28 25.42
N LEU A 354 16.92 -0.95 24.62
CA LEU A 354 16.27 0.37 24.68
C LEU A 354 15.51 0.61 25.98
N LEU A 355 15.08 -0.43 26.70
CA LEU A 355 14.44 -0.27 28.01
C LEU A 355 15.40 0.34 29.03
N GLU A 356 16.61 -0.20 29.13
CA GLU A 356 17.65 0.26 30.05
C GLU A 356 18.12 1.68 29.67
N VAL A 357 18.32 1.94 28.37
CA VAL A 357 18.68 3.27 27.85
C VAL A 357 17.57 4.29 28.13
N GLY A 358 16.31 3.91 27.86
CA GLY A 358 15.14 4.76 28.05
C GLY A 358 14.94 5.18 29.50
N GLU A 359 15.20 4.30 30.46
CA GLU A 359 15.15 4.65 31.89
C GLU A 359 16.15 5.77 32.24
N VAL A 360 17.39 5.67 31.75
CA VAL A 360 18.41 6.72 31.96
C VAL A 360 18.05 8.01 31.24
N GLU A 361 17.53 7.93 30.00
CA GLU A 361 17.07 9.10 29.24
C GLU A 361 15.97 9.86 30.00
N GLN A 362 14.96 9.16 30.52
CA GLN A 362 13.91 9.76 31.33
C GLN A 362 14.49 10.35 32.62
N GLY A 363 15.40 9.63 33.27
CA GLY A 363 16.13 10.11 34.43
C GLY A 363 16.87 11.43 34.19
N LEU A 364 17.55 11.58 33.05
CA LEU A 364 18.26 12.79 32.63
C LEU A 364 17.30 13.95 32.28
N ALA A 365 16.11 13.63 31.76
CA ALA A 365 15.11 14.61 31.34
C ALA A 365 14.27 15.16 32.50
N THR A 366 13.85 14.31 33.47
CA THR A 366 12.85 14.68 34.49
C THR A 366 13.37 14.76 35.91
N SER A 367 14.37 13.95 36.26
CA SER A 367 14.83 13.75 37.64
C SER A 367 16.21 14.35 37.87
N ALA A 368 16.52 14.78 39.09
CA ALA A 368 17.85 15.26 39.46
C ALA A 368 18.82 14.10 39.83
N GLY A 369 18.56 12.87 39.36
CA GLY A 369 19.17 11.66 39.91
C GLY A 369 19.86 10.71 38.92
N ALA A 370 19.89 10.99 37.62
CA ALA A 370 20.67 10.16 36.71
C ALA A 370 22.18 10.35 36.96
N GLU A 371 22.78 9.34 37.60
CA GLU A 371 24.18 9.34 37.99
C GLU A 371 25.09 9.30 36.76
N LEU A 372 26.11 10.17 36.73
CA LEU A 372 27.21 10.12 35.76
C LEU A 372 27.75 8.69 35.56
N ARG A 373 27.77 7.90 36.62
CA ARG A 373 28.20 6.49 36.62
C ARG A 373 27.37 5.62 35.68
N SER A 374 26.05 5.79 35.68
CA SER A 374 25.15 5.04 34.80
C SER A 374 25.42 5.41 33.34
N VAL A 375 25.55 6.70 33.02
CA VAL A 375 25.89 7.16 31.66
C VAL A 375 27.26 6.60 31.23
N GLN A 376 28.27 6.66 32.09
CA GLN A 376 29.60 6.08 31.81
C GLN A 376 29.53 4.56 31.56
N ALA A 377 28.73 3.84 32.35
CA ALA A 377 28.56 2.40 32.19
C ALA A 377 27.92 2.04 30.83
N PHE A 378 26.88 2.79 30.40
CA PHE A 378 26.25 2.56 29.09
C PHE A 378 27.15 2.95 27.92
N VAL A 379 27.93 4.03 28.04
CA VAL A 379 28.92 4.41 27.01
C VAL A 379 30.01 3.35 26.88
N ALA A 380 30.45 2.75 27.98
CA ALA A 380 31.44 1.66 28.00
C ALA A 380 30.88 0.31 27.53
N ASN A 381 29.55 0.13 27.51
CA ASN A 381 28.93 -1.14 27.16
C ASN A 381 29.01 -1.40 25.64
N PRO A 382 29.62 -2.52 25.18
CA PRO A 382 29.68 -2.84 23.76
C PRO A 382 28.32 -3.26 23.17
N GLY A 383 27.37 -3.68 24.02
CA GLY A 383 26.03 -4.10 23.59
C GLY A 383 25.06 -2.95 23.29
N VAL A 384 25.46 -1.69 23.53
CA VAL A 384 24.65 -0.51 23.21
C VAL A 384 25.14 0.09 21.89
N PRO A 385 24.24 0.38 20.92
CA PRO A 385 24.62 1.02 19.67
C PRO A 385 25.31 2.38 19.88
N LEU A 386 26.29 2.70 19.03
CA LEU A 386 27.04 3.97 19.07
C LEU A 386 26.11 5.19 19.06
N TRP A 387 25.02 5.11 18.30
CA TRP A 387 23.99 6.13 18.19
C TRP A 387 23.34 6.48 19.54
N ASN A 388 22.97 5.47 20.32
CA ASN A 388 22.32 5.66 21.62
C ASN A 388 23.30 6.26 22.65
N LYS A 389 24.60 5.89 22.54
CA LYS A 389 25.65 6.48 23.38
C LYS A 389 25.78 7.98 23.14
N LEU A 390 25.78 8.40 21.88
CA LEU A 390 25.84 9.82 21.51
C LEU A 390 24.64 10.60 22.08
N ARG A 391 23.42 10.08 21.88
CA ARG A 391 22.18 10.70 22.39
C ARG A 391 22.20 10.89 23.90
N LEU A 392 22.60 9.86 24.66
CA LEU A 392 22.71 9.93 26.12
C LEU A 392 23.68 11.04 26.57
N VAL A 393 24.83 11.17 25.90
CA VAL A 393 25.82 12.21 26.24
C VAL A 393 25.33 13.61 25.86
N ILE A 394 24.62 13.76 24.73
CA ILE A 394 23.98 15.05 24.37
C ILE A 394 22.95 15.45 25.43
N LEU A 395 22.08 14.53 25.86
CA LEU A 395 21.09 14.79 26.91
C LEU A 395 21.75 15.17 28.24
N TYR A 396 22.80 14.45 28.64
CA TYR A 396 23.58 14.76 29.84
C TYR A 396 24.23 16.16 29.73
N ALA A 397 24.82 16.48 28.59
CA ALA A 397 25.44 17.77 28.35
C ALA A 397 24.41 18.92 28.45
N LEU A 398 23.25 18.80 27.81
CA LEU A 398 22.18 19.80 27.88
C LEU A 398 21.69 20.03 29.32
N ARG A 399 21.60 18.97 30.13
CA ARG A 399 21.16 19.04 31.53
C ARG A 399 22.18 19.68 32.46
N TYR A 400 23.45 19.31 32.34
CA TYR A 400 24.51 19.62 33.31
C TYR A 400 25.55 20.63 32.82
N GLN A 401 25.32 21.30 31.69
CA GLN A 401 26.25 22.29 31.11
C GLN A 401 26.76 23.36 32.09
N LYS A 402 25.90 23.86 33.01
CA LYS A 402 26.29 24.90 33.99
C LYS A 402 26.87 24.36 35.29
N THR A 403 26.63 23.09 35.63
CA THR A 403 26.96 22.53 36.95
C THR A 403 28.10 21.52 36.93
N GLN A 404 28.30 20.79 35.82
CA GLN A 404 29.29 19.71 35.72
C GLN A 404 30.03 19.69 34.37
N ALA A 405 30.47 20.85 33.87
CA ALA A 405 31.15 20.97 32.57
C ALA A 405 32.38 20.05 32.41
N GLY A 406 33.18 19.84 33.48
CA GLY A 406 34.34 18.95 33.45
C GLY A 406 34.00 17.47 33.16
N ASN A 407 32.81 17.02 33.56
CA ASN A 407 32.34 15.66 33.29
C ASN A 407 31.96 15.47 31.81
N ILE A 408 31.55 16.54 31.12
CA ILE A 408 31.17 16.49 29.70
C ILE A 408 32.38 16.16 28.84
N ALA A 409 33.51 16.83 29.07
CA ALA A 409 34.76 16.55 28.35
C ALA A 409 35.24 15.11 28.57
N SER A 410 35.11 14.60 29.80
CA SER A 410 35.41 13.21 30.14
C SER A 410 34.52 12.22 29.39
N LEU A 411 33.21 12.48 29.31
CA LEU A 411 32.27 11.65 28.55
C LEU A 411 32.54 11.67 27.05
N ILE A 412 32.93 12.82 26.48
CA ILE A 412 33.33 12.92 25.06
C ILE A 412 34.56 12.06 24.78
N ASN A 413 35.57 12.11 25.66
CA ASN A 413 36.74 11.23 25.53
C ASN A 413 36.36 9.75 25.63
N LEU A 414 35.40 9.41 26.50
CA LEU A 414 34.88 8.06 26.63
C LEU A 414 34.10 7.60 25.38
N LEU A 415 33.37 8.49 24.69
CA LEU A 415 32.74 8.19 23.40
C LEU A 415 33.80 7.82 22.35
N LEU A 416 34.86 8.63 22.25
CA LEU A 416 35.95 8.41 21.31
C LEU A 416 36.68 7.09 21.58
N SER A 417 36.93 6.75 22.85
CA SER A 417 37.58 5.48 23.21
C SER A 417 36.70 4.26 22.95
N ASN A 418 35.37 4.43 22.87
CA ASN A 418 34.40 3.37 22.61
C ASN A 418 33.91 3.32 21.15
N GLY A 419 34.67 3.91 20.23
CA GLY A 419 34.47 3.75 18.77
C GLY A 419 33.49 4.72 18.12
N VAL A 420 33.02 5.76 18.83
CA VAL A 420 32.20 6.82 18.20
C VAL A 420 33.09 7.68 17.32
N PRO A 421 32.71 7.97 16.05
CA PRO A 421 33.48 8.84 15.16
C PRO A 421 33.72 10.23 15.77
N ARG A 422 34.86 10.83 15.42
CA ARG A 422 35.23 12.16 15.94
C ARG A 422 34.23 13.24 15.52
N GLU A 423 33.71 13.15 14.29
CA GLU A 423 32.72 14.10 13.77
C GLU A 423 31.44 14.06 14.61
N ASP A 424 30.99 12.86 15.00
CA ASP A 424 29.80 12.67 15.83
C ASP A 424 30.02 13.12 17.26
N ALA A 425 31.19 12.83 17.85
CA ALA A 425 31.50 13.26 19.21
C ALA A 425 31.54 14.80 19.35
N ARG A 426 31.95 15.53 18.29
CA ARG A 426 31.94 17.00 18.28
C ARG A 426 30.54 17.61 18.25
N LEU A 427 29.52 16.85 17.83
CA LEU A 427 28.13 17.34 17.83
C LEU A 427 27.65 17.70 19.24
N VAL A 428 28.21 17.11 20.30
CA VAL A 428 27.89 17.47 21.68
C VAL A 428 28.12 18.96 21.95
N TYR A 429 29.24 19.52 21.49
CA TYR A 429 29.52 20.95 21.63
C TYR A 429 28.63 21.81 20.73
N VAL A 430 28.33 21.33 19.53
CA VAL A 430 27.41 22.00 18.60
C VAL A 430 26.03 22.18 19.24
N PHE A 431 25.50 21.13 19.89
CA PHE A 431 24.22 21.20 20.61
C PHE A 431 24.25 22.20 21.76
N LEU A 432 25.36 22.28 22.51
CA LEU A 432 25.52 23.27 23.58
C LEU A 432 25.59 24.71 23.03
N ASN A 433 26.27 24.92 21.90
CA ASN A 433 26.41 26.25 21.31
C ASN A 433 25.10 26.74 20.64
N ILE A 434 24.29 25.83 20.09
CA ILE A 434 23.03 26.18 19.39
C ILE A 434 21.82 26.22 20.32
N ALA A 435 21.71 25.25 21.23
CA ALA A 435 20.53 25.03 22.09
C ALA A 435 20.89 24.97 23.59
N GLY A 436 22.05 25.51 23.97
CA GLY A 436 22.50 25.62 25.36
C GLY A 436 21.61 26.52 26.20
N ALA A 437 21.83 26.48 27.52
CA ALA A 437 21.03 27.22 28.49
C ALA A 437 21.11 28.75 28.30
N ASP A 438 22.17 29.27 27.69
CA ASP A 438 22.33 30.71 27.43
C ASP A 438 21.61 31.19 26.16
N GLN A 439 21.26 30.27 25.26
CA GLN A 439 20.48 30.57 24.06
C GLN A 439 18.96 30.44 24.30
N ARG A 440 18.57 29.68 25.32
CA ARG A 440 17.16 29.40 25.67
C ARG A 440 16.58 30.49 26.57
N GLN A 441 15.29 30.79 26.40
CA GLN A 441 14.58 31.75 27.26
C GLN A 441 14.00 31.14 28.54
N ASP A 442 13.62 29.85 28.47
CA ASP A 442 12.97 29.14 29.56
C ASP A 442 13.93 28.11 30.17
N ASP A 443 13.86 27.93 31.50
CA ASP A 443 14.61 26.87 32.18
C ASP A 443 13.89 25.52 32.02
N LEU A 444 14.23 24.83 30.93
CA LEU A 444 13.74 23.49 30.56
C LEU A 444 13.84 22.45 31.69
N PHE A 445 14.76 22.64 32.64
CA PHE A 445 14.98 21.70 33.75
C PHE A 445 14.65 22.29 35.13
N SER A 446 13.92 23.41 35.17
CA SER A 446 13.51 24.01 36.43
C SER A 446 12.69 23.01 37.25
N THR A 447 13.21 22.63 38.40
CA THR A 447 12.48 21.81 39.36
C THR A 447 11.33 22.63 39.91
N GLU A 448 10.10 22.38 39.45
CA GLU A 448 8.93 22.90 40.14
C GLU A 448 9.02 22.51 41.64
N SER A 449 8.77 23.48 42.52
CA SER A 449 8.97 23.32 43.96
C SER A 449 8.25 22.05 44.47
N LEU A 450 8.82 21.40 45.48
CA LEU A 450 8.30 20.16 46.09
C LEU A 450 6.79 20.21 46.45
N LEU A 451 6.22 21.39 46.67
CA LEU A 451 4.78 21.61 46.91
C LEU A 451 3.89 21.39 45.66
N ALA A 452 4.44 21.48 44.45
CA ALA A 452 3.74 21.17 43.19
C ALA A 452 3.73 19.66 42.91
N LYS A 453 4.79 18.93 43.27
CA LYS A 453 4.88 17.46 43.16
C LYS A 453 3.82 16.75 44.01
N GLY A 454 3.53 17.24 45.21
CA GLY A 454 2.47 16.71 46.07
C GLY A 454 1.04 16.82 45.51
N ARG A 455 0.81 17.72 44.54
CA ARG A 455 -0.46 17.81 43.81
C ARG A 455 -0.48 16.96 42.53
N SER A 456 0.68 16.53 42.02
CA SER A 456 0.79 15.75 40.78
C SER A 456 0.57 14.25 41.02
N ALA A 457 0.93 13.72 42.20
CA ALA A 457 0.76 12.31 42.57
C ALA A 457 -0.71 11.84 42.74
N LEU A 458 -1.69 12.74 42.59
CA LEU A 458 -3.13 12.47 42.73
C LEU A 458 -3.92 12.71 41.43
N LYS A 459 -3.27 12.79 40.26
CA LYS A 459 -3.91 13.30 39.03
C LYS A 459 -3.90 12.29 37.88
N GLY A 460 -5.01 11.59 37.75
CA GLY A 460 -5.30 10.64 36.68
C GLY A 460 -5.41 11.27 35.30
N LEU A 461 -4.34 11.16 34.52
CA LEU A 461 -4.47 10.84 33.10
C LEU A 461 -4.78 9.34 33.01
N LYS A 462 -5.68 8.91 32.12
CA LYS A 462 -5.89 7.48 31.85
C LYS A 462 -4.58 6.91 31.28
N GLY A 463 -3.84 6.23 32.14
CA GLY A 463 -2.53 5.63 31.86
C GLY A 463 -1.77 5.55 33.17
N VAL A 464 -1.44 4.33 33.61
CA VAL A 464 -0.57 4.13 34.78
C VAL A 464 0.74 4.84 34.47
N GLU A 465 1.20 5.74 35.35
CA GLU A 465 2.47 6.44 35.16
C GLU A 465 3.58 5.41 34.96
N ASN A 466 4.13 5.36 33.75
CA ASN A 466 5.18 4.43 33.36
C ASN A 466 6.53 5.12 33.54
N VAL A 467 7.52 4.40 34.06
CA VAL A 467 8.91 4.87 34.23
C VAL A 467 9.48 5.39 32.91
N TYR A 468 9.03 4.84 31.78
CA TYR A 468 9.51 5.19 30.44
C TYR A 468 8.83 6.42 29.81
N THR A 469 7.78 7.00 30.42
CA THR A 469 7.01 8.12 29.85
C THR A 469 6.79 9.26 30.86
N GLN A 470 7.80 9.56 31.66
CA GLN A 470 7.73 10.62 32.69
C GLN A 470 7.87 12.02 32.10
N HIS A 471 8.68 12.16 31.05
CA HIS A 471 8.92 13.41 30.35
C HIS A 471 7.62 13.99 29.79
N ARG A 472 7.51 15.32 29.84
CA ARG A 472 6.46 16.08 29.17
C ARG A 472 7.12 17.16 28.32
N PRO A 473 6.78 17.26 27.02
CA PRO A 473 7.33 18.29 26.15
C PRO A 473 7.09 19.70 26.70
N HIS A 474 8.04 20.62 26.49
CA HIS A 474 7.94 22.02 26.93
C HIS A 474 6.69 22.73 26.39
N LEU A 475 6.25 22.30 25.21
CA LEU A 475 5.00 22.73 24.58
C LEU A 475 3.79 22.62 25.53
N SER A 476 3.75 21.57 26.36
CA SER A 476 2.65 21.34 27.31
C SER A 476 2.53 22.48 28.31
N GLN A 477 3.65 22.91 28.90
CA GLN A 477 3.68 24.00 29.88
C GLN A 477 3.34 25.34 29.22
N THR A 478 3.83 25.56 28.00
CA THR A 478 3.51 26.75 27.20
C THR A 478 2.01 26.85 26.90
N LEU A 479 1.38 25.75 26.51
CA LEU A 479 -0.07 25.67 26.27
C LEU A 479 -0.89 25.85 27.55
N GLU A 480 -0.47 25.25 28.67
CA GLU A 480 -1.13 25.47 29.95
C GLU A 480 -1.08 26.94 30.38
N ASN A 481 0.07 27.60 30.24
CA ASN A 481 0.23 29.01 30.55
C ASN A 481 -0.60 29.89 29.61
N LEU A 482 -0.71 29.52 28.34
CA LEU A 482 -1.56 30.19 27.36
C LEU A 482 -3.04 30.10 27.77
N PHE A 483 -3.55 28.91 28.09
CA PHE A 483 -4.96 28.72 28.48
C PHE A 483 -5.30 29.36 29.84
N LYS A 484 -4.32 29.42 30.74
CA LYS A 484 -4.45 30.14 32.02
C LYS A 484 -4.38 31.67 31.86
N GLY A 485 -4.09 32.20 30.66
CA GLY A 485 -3.86 33.63 30.43
C GLY A 485 -2.61 34.16 31.14
N ARG A 486 -1.65 33.28 31.43
CA ARG A 486 -0.40 33.57 32.16
C ARG A 486 0.83 33.57 31.26
N LEU A 487 0.66 33.41 29.95
CA LEU A 487 1.76 33.42 29.00
C LEU A 487 2.33 34.84 28.86
N ARG A 488 3.51 35.05 29.44
CA ARG A 488 4.17 36.37 29.56
C ARG A 488 4.44 36.99 28.20
N GLU A 489 4.03 38.24 27.99
CA GLU A 489 4.34 39.01 26.78
C GLU A 489 5.82 39.32 26.62
N THR A 490 6.57 39.37 27.74
CA THR A 490 8.02 39.59 27.71
C THR A 490 8.78 38.46 27.02
N SER A 491 8.24 37.23 27.08
CA SER A 491 8.82 36.03 26.45
C SER A 491 8.13 35.68 25.14
N TYR A 492 6.82 35.92 25.05
CA TYR A 492 6.00 35.64 23.86
C TYR A 492 5.23 36.91 23.40
N PRO A 493 5.91 37.91 22.83
CA PRO A 493 5.28 39.16 22.40
C PRO A 493 4.33 38.96 21.21
N PHE A 494 3.42 39.91 21.03
CA PHE A 494 2.59 40.04 19.82
C PHE A 494 3.36 40.78 18.71
N VAL A 495 3.08 40.46 17.44
CA VAL A 495 3.62 41.23 16.30
C VAL A 495 2.97 42.62 16.23
N GLU A 496 1.65 42.66 16.42
CA GLU A 496 0.85 43.89 16.50
C GLU A 496 0.03 43.85 17.80
N SER A 497 -0.02 44.96 18.54
CA SER A 497 -0.75 45.01 19.81
C SER A 497 -2.26 45.02 19.54
N PRO A 498 -3.04 44.00 19.95
CA PRO A 498 -4.47 43.91 19.64
C PRO A 498 -5.34 44.73 20.60
N GLY A 499 -4.75 45.66 21.36
CA GLY A 499 -5.40 46.46 22.39
C GLY A 499 -5.15 45.96 23.83
N PRO A 500 -5.55 46.75 24.85
CA PRO A 500 -5.13 46.55 26.25
C PRO A 500 -5.68 45.28 26.93
N ASN A 501 -6.72 44.65 26.38
CA ASN A 501 -7.36 43.45 26.96
C ASN A 501 -7.09 42.15 26.19
N ALA A 502 -6.34 42.21 25.08
CA ALA A 502 -6.11 41.04 24.22
C ALA A 502 -5.30 39.93 24.91
N ALA A 503 -4.43 40.30 25.85
CA ALA A 503 -3.62 39.36 26.64
C ALA A 503 -4.43 38.54 27.66
N LEU A 504 -5.57 39.07 28.09
CA LEU A 504 -6.48 38.44 29.05
C LEU A 504 -7.53 37.55 28.37
N GLN A 505 -7.71 37.71 27.06
CA GLN A 505 -8.70 36.95 26.30
C GLN A 505 -8.16 35.55 25.99
N ARG A 506 -8.93 34.51 26.35
CA ARG A 506 -8.55 33.12 26.08
C ARG A 506 -8.81 32.79 24.62
N PRO A 507 -7.80 32.32 23.86
CA PRO A 507 -7.99 31.99 22.45
C PRO A 507 -8.85 30.72 22.31
N GLN A 508 -9.77 30.73 21.35
CA GLN A 508 -10.61 29.56 21.03
C GLN A 508 -9.93 28.63 20.01
N ASP A 509 -9.23 29.19 19.03
CA ASP A 509 -8.49 28.45 18.01
C ASP A 509 -7.02 28.83 18.13
N VAL A 510 -6.13 27.85 18.32
CA VAL A 510 -4.69 28.08 18.41
C VAL A 510 -3.97 27.21 17.38
N ILE A 511 -3.18 27.86 16.54
CA ILE A 511 -2.30 27.25 15.55
C ILE A 511 -0.88 27.42 16.05
N ILE A 512 -0.16 26.32 16.20
CA ILE A 512 1.21 26.28 16.72
C ILE A 512 2.10 25.91 15.55
N PHE A 513 3.10 26.74 15.25
CA PHE A 513 4.10 26.46 14.24
C PHE A 513 5.48 26.36 14.86
N MET A 514 6.11 25.18 14.75
CA MET A 514 7.44 24.93 15.27
C MET A 514 8.49 25.02 14.15
N ILE A 515 9.37 26.01 14.25
CA ILE A 515 10.54 26.18 13.39
C ILE A 515 11.57 25.11 13.77
N GLY A 516 12.12 24.41 12.77
CA GLY A 516 13.02 23.28 13.02
C GLY A 516 12.29 21.98 13.36
N GLY A 517 10.98 21.92 13.09
CA GLY A 517 10.19 20.69 13.07
C GLY A 517 9.53 20.30 14.39
N THR A 518 8.46 19.51 14.28
CA THR A 518 7.66 18.96 15.41
C THR A 518 8.01 17.50 15.68
N THR A 519 7.60 16.96 16.82
CA THR A 519 7.71 15.52 17.11
C THR A 519 6.34 14.87 17.25
N TYR A 520 6.28 13.54 17.12
CA TYR A 520 5.05 12.80 17.40
C TYR A 520 4.68 12.81 18.90
N GLU A 521 5.63 13.04 19.81
CA GLU A 521 5.35 13.24 21.24
C GLU A 521 4.53 14.52 21.48
N GLU A 522 4.91 15.62 20.83
CA GLU A 522 4.16 16.88 20.87
C GLU A 522 2.80 16.74 20.20
N ALA A 523 2.73 16.04 19.06
CA ALA A 523 1.49 15.77 18.37
C ALA A 523 0.52 14.95 19.24
N ARG A 524 1.03 13.98 20.02
CA ARG A 524 0.25 13.24 21.01
C ARG A 524 -0.29 14.18 22.08
N THR A 525 0.55 15.02 22.66
CA THR A 525 0.13 16.00 23.68
C THR A 525 -1.01 16.89 23.15
N VAL A 526 -0.85 17.45 21.95
CA VAL A 526 -1.88 18.29 21.30
C VAL A 526 -3.17 17.51 21.02
N THR A 527 -3.06 16.26 20.58
CA THR A 527 -4.22 15.39 20.33
C THR A 527 -4.97 15.08 21.63
N LEU A 528 -4.26 14.79 22.71
CA LEU A 528 -4.86 14.56 24.03
C LEU A 528 -5.58 15.81 24.56
N PHE A 529 -4.98 16.99 24.41
CA PHE A 529 -5.64 18.26 24.76
C PHE A 529 -6.93 18.50 23.95
N ASN A 530 -6.98 18.07 22.68
CA ASN A 530 -8.17 18.18 21.84
C ASN A 530 -9.25 17.12 22.18
N GLN A 531 -8.87 15.91 22.62
CA GLN A 531 -9.80 14.82 22.94
C GLN A 531 -10.41 14.94 24.33
N ASP A 532 -9.62 15.36 25.33
CA ASP A 532 -10.07 15.50 26.71
C ASP A 532 -9.77 16.91 27.26
N PRO A 533 -10.65 17.89 26.97
CA PRO A 533 -10.49 19.26 27.46
C PRO A 533 -10.58 19.36 29.00
N VAL A 534 -11.01 18.34 29.73
CA VAL A 534 -11.15 18.42 31.20
C VAL A 534 -10.06 17.61 31.92
N GLY A 535 -9.62 16.49 31.34
CA GLY A 535 -8.63 15.58 31.93
C GLY A 535 -7.19 16.13 32.01
N ALA A 536 -6.84 17.16 31.24
CA ALA A 536 -5.54 17.83 31.35
C ALA A 536 -5.47 18.86 32.50
N SER A 537 -6.61 19.22 33.10
CA SER A 537 -6.71 20.23 34.17
C SER A 537 -7.29 19.63 35.45
N ASN A 538 -6.53 18.80 36.15
CA ASN A 538 -6.96 18.38 37.48
C ASN A 538 -6.76 19.52 38.49
N GLY A 539 -7.83 20.25 38.80
CA GLY A 539 -7.89 21.23 39.89
C GLY A 539 -7.80 22.69 39.42
N GLY A 540 -8.95 23.24 39.04
CA GLY A 540 -9.19 24.69 39.13
C GLY A 540 -10.05 25.29 38.03
N ILE A 541 -9.86 24.91 36.77
CA ILE A 541 -10.64 25.47 35.65
C ILE A 541 -10.64 24.42 34.51
N PRO A 542 -11.79 23.97 33.99
CA PRO A 542 -11.82 23.14 32.78
C PRO A 542 -11.06 23.87 31.67
N THR A 543 -10.31 23.19 30.78
CA THR A 543 -10.07 23.87 29.50
C THR A 543 -11.46 24.19 28.96
N ALA A 544 -11.70 25.46 28.65
CA ALA A 544 -13.04 25.91 28.33
C ALA A 544 -13.53 25.06 27.17
N ALA A 545 -14.67 24.38 27.37
CA ALA A 545 -15.34 23.60 26.35
C ALA A 545 -15.30 24.38 25.02
N GLY A 546 -14.55 23.87 24.03
CA GLY A 546 -14.47 24.47 22.70
C GLY A 546 -13.14 25.08 22.25
N THR A 547 -12.01 24.89 22.97
CA THR A 547 -10.68 25.27 22.45
C THR A 547 -10.15 24.21 21.48
N ARG A 548 -9.64 24.62 20.31
CA ARG A 548 -9.11 23.71 19.28
C ARG A 548 -7.65 24.04 18.97
N LEU A 549 -6.79 23.04 19.11
CA LEU A 549 -5.37 23.14 18.82
C LEU A 549 -5.02 22.51 17.48
N LEU A 550 -4.12 23.15 16.75
CA LEU A 550 -3.49 22.60 15.56
C LEU A 550 -1.97 22.77 15.67
N LEU A 551 -1.23 21.67 15.54
CA LEU A 551 0.22 21.68 15.52
C LEU A 551 0.73 21.55 14.08
N GLY A 552 1.79 22.28 13.77
CA GLY A 552 2.59 21.98 12.60
C GLY A 552 4.00 22.52 12.72
N GLY A 553 4.82 22.16 11.75
CA GLY A 553 6.21 22.61 11.68
C GLY A 553 6.77 22.41 10.29
N THR A 554 8.06 22.75 10.14
CA THR A 554 8.79 22.57 8.87
C THR A 554 8.79 21.12 8.42
N CYS A 555 8.98 20.20 9.35
CA CYS A 555 8.92 18.74 9.17
C CYS A 555 8.53 18.06 10.49
N VAL A 556 8.38 16.74 10.46
CA VAL A 556 8.28 15.90 11.68
C VAL A 556 9.60 15.18 11.89
N HIS A 557 10.19 15.34 13.06
CA HIS A 557 11.47 14.75 13.43
C HIS A 557 11.32 13.51 14.32
N ASN A 558 12.20 12.55 14.04
CA ASN A 558 12.74 11.58 15.00
C ASN A 558 14.15 12.02 15.45
N SER A 559 14.77 11.27 16.36
CA SER A 559 16.09 11.62 16.89
C SER A 559 17.18 11.71 15.81
N SER A 560 17.16 10.82 14.82
CA SER A 560 18.14 10.77 13.74
C SER A 560 18.04 11.95 12.79
N SER A 561 16.84 12.27 12.30
CA SER A 561 16.62 13.42 11.42
C SER A 561 16.87 14.75 12.12
N TYR A 562 16.61 14.85 13.43
CA TYR A 562 16.89 16.07 14.19
C TYR A 562 18.40 16.33 14.31
N VAL A 563 19.17 15.31 14.69
CA VAL A 563 20.63 15.42 14.77
C VAL A 563 21.25 15.66 13.39
N GLU A 564 20.71 15.04 12.32
CA GLU A 564 21.15 15.29 10.95
C GLU A 564 20.92 16.74 10.53
N MET A 565 19.77 17.33 10.87
CA MET A 565 19.53 18.77 10.64
C MET A 565 20.59 19.63 11.32
N ILE A 566 20.92 19.34 12.58
CA ILE A 566 21.94 20.08 13.33
C ILE A 566 23.34 19.86 12.75
N ARG A 567 23.66 18.62 12.33
CA ARG A 567 24.91 18.28 11.65
C ARG A 567 25.08 19.07 10.35
N ALA A 568 24.04 19.09 9.52
CA ALA A 568 24.03 19.83 8.26
C ALA A 568 24.14 21.35 8.48
N ALA A 569 23.45 21.89 9.50
CA ALA A 569 23.54 23.30 9.86
C ALA A 569 24.94 23.68 10.39
N ALA A 570 25.56 22.82 11.19
CA ALA A 570 26.88 23.07 11.74
C ALA A 570 27.96 23.22 10.66
N ALA A 571 27.80 22.54 9.52
CA ALA A 571 28.71 22.63 8.39
C ALA A 571 28.71 24.01 7.70
N SER A 572 27.60 24.78 7.79
CA SER A 572 27.52 26.13 7.22
C SER A 572 27.89 27.24 8.21
N PHE A 573 28.05 26.90 9.50
CA PHE A 573 28.40 27.85 10.54
C PHE A 573 29.92 28.02 10.69
N SER A 574 30.32 29.05 11.44
CA SER A 574 31.73 29.27 11.79
C SER A 574 32.30 28.03 12.52
N PRO A 575 33.56 27.62 12.25
CA PRO A 575 34.20 26.50 12.93
C PRO A 575 34.18 26.58 14.47
N ALA A 576 34.04 27.79 15.03
CA ALA A 576 33.88 28.04 16.46
C ALA A 576 32.66 27.32 17.08
N VAL A 577 31.65 26.92 16.29
CA VAL A 577 30.48 26.17 16.79
C VAL A 577 30.87 24.77 17.30
N TYR A 578 32.01 24.24 16.86
CA TYR A 578 32.55 22.95 17.30
C TYR A 578 33.47 23.06 18.51
N ASP A 579 33.78 24.28 18.94
CA ASP A 579 34.65 24.53 20.08
C ASP A 579 33.84 24.49 21.39
N PRO A 580 34.49 24.14 22.51
CA PRO A 580 33.84 24.19 23.82
C PRO A 580 33.31 25.60 24.12
N PRO A 581 32.10 25.75 24.69
CA PRO A 581 31.55 27.05 25.07
C PRO A 581 32.53 27.83 25.98
N PRO A 582 32.60 29.17 25.88
CA PRO A 582 33.62 29.98 26.56
C PRO A 582 33.68 29.82 28.09
N GLU A 583 32.60 29.35 28.75
CA GLU A 583 32.57 29.06 30.19
C GLU A 583 33.14 27.67 30.59
N SER A 584 33.52 26.83 29.61
CA SER A 584 34.03 25.46 29.84
C SER A 584 35.55 25.32 29.72
N ALA A 585 36.26 26.44 29.56
CA ALA A 585 37.71 26.45 29.39
C ALA A 585 38.46 26.24 30.72
N SER A 586 38.97 25.03 30.94
CA SER A 586 40.29 24.91 31.60
C SER A 586 41.13 23.66 31.28
N ASN A 587 40.66 22.59 30.62
CA ASN A 587 41.53 21.44 30.30
C ASN A 587 41.08 20.59 29.08
N ALA A 588 41.28 21.05 27.83
CA ALA A 588 41.09 20.19 26.65
C ALA A 588 42.27 20.32 25.66
N PRO A 589 42.98 19.24 25.29
CA PRO A 589 44.09 19.30 24.35
C PRO A 589 43.62 19.19 22.89
N ALA A 590 44.33 19.88 21.99
CA ALA A 590 44.15 19.78 20.54
C ALA A 590 44.66 18.43 20.01
N LEU A 591 43.81 17.70 19.26
CA LEU A 591 44.11 16.37 18.72
C LEU A 591 44.77 16.45 17.33
N ASN A 592 46.10 16.26 17.26
CA ASN A 592 46.85 16.05 16.02
C ASN A 592 46.96 14.55 15.66
N LEU A 593 46.91 14.21 14.36
CA LEU A 593 46.85 12.86 13.79
C LEU A 593 48.07 12.55 12.92
N ASN A 594 48.60 11.32 13.01
CA ASN A 594 49.40 10.65 11.98
C ASN A 594 48.96 9.17 11.89
N LEU A 595 48.73 8.66 10.68
CA LEU A 595 48.28 7.29 10.37
C LEU A 595 49.43 6.46 9.79
N GLY A 596 49.60 5.22 10.26
CA GLY A 596 50.52 4.22 9.69
C GLY A 596 49.77 2.97 9.21
N GLY A 597 50.15 2.47 8.03
CA GLY A 597 49.55 1.28 7.38
C GLY A 597 50.26 -0.04 7.71
N VAL A 598 49.55 -1.15 7.51
CA VAL A 598 49.98 -2.54 7.78
C VAL A 598 50.35 -3.24 6.46
N ASN A 599 51.51 -3.91 6.44
CA ASN A 599 51.94 -4.81 5.36
C ASN A 599 51.67 -6.28 5.71
N THR A 600 51.25 -7.07 4.73
CA THR A 600 51.18 -8.54 4.79
C THR A 600 52.37 -9.15 4.02
N THR A 601 52.96 -10.24 4.54
CA THR A 601 54.02 -11.03 3.89
C THR A 601 53.47 -12.38 3.41
N GLU A 602 53.85 -12.80 2.20
CA GLU A 602 53.52 -14.10 1.60
C GLU A 602 54.46 -15.23 2.07
N ASP A 603 53.90 -16.43 2.29
CA ASP A 603 54.63 -17.63 2.72
C ASP A 603 54.86 -18.64 1.57
N VAL A 604 56.02 -19.29 1.60
CA VAL A 604 56.56 -20.28 0.64
C VAL A 604 55.93 -21.67 0.85
N LYS A 605 55.41 -22.30 -0.23
CA LYS A 605 54.81 -23.66 -0.21
C LYS A 605 55.87 -24.78 -0.31
N VAL A 606 55.80 -25.76 0.61
CA VAL A 606 56.59 -27.01 0.58
C VAL A 606 55.72 -28.17 0.09
N LYS A 607 56.24 -29.04 -0.80
CA LYS A 607 55.50 -30.16 -1.42
C LYS A 607 55.47 -31.40 -0.50
N THR A 608 54.28 -31.99 -0.27
CA THR A 608 54.06 -33.18 0.58
C THR A 608 53.41 -34.34 -0.21
N ARG A 609 53.65 -35.60 0.20
CA ARG A 609 53.05 -36.79 -0.44
C ARG A 609 51.53 -36.91 -0.20
N THR A 610 51.04 -36.37 0.92
CA THR A 610 49.61 -36.28 1.24
C THR A 610 48.89 -35.30 0.31
N GLY A 611 49.53 -34.19 -0.06
CA GLY A 611 49.00 -33.24 -1.03
C GLY A 611 48.77 -33.86 -2.42
N ALA A 612 49.60 -34.82 -2.84
CA ALA A 612 49.42 -35.52 -4.12
C ALA A 612 48.15 -36.39 -4.15
N PHE A 613 47.84 -37.10 -3.06
CA PHE A 613 46.61 -37.89 -2.95
C PHE A 613 45.36 -37.01 -2.93
N LEU A 614 45.38 -35.92 -2.14
CA LEU A 614 44.29 -34.95 -2.10
C LEU A 614 44.04 -34.29 -3.46
N THR A 615 45.09 -34.06 -4.24
CA THR A 615 44.97 -33.50 -5.60
C THR A 615 44.24 -34.45 -6.55
N ILE A 616 44.46 -35.76 -6.45
CA ILE A 616 43.76 -36.77 -7.27
C ILE A 616 42.27 -36.83 -6.91
N VAL A 617 41.96 -36.82 -5.61
CA VAL A 617 40.56 -36.81 -5.12
C VAL A 617 39.85 -35.52 -5.52
N ALA A 618 40.52 -34.37 -5.37
CA ALA A 618 40.00 -33.08 -5.82
C ALA A 618 39.72 -33.05 -7.33
N ALA A 619 40.62 -33.62 -8.15
CA ALA A 619 40.42 -33.71 -9.59
C ALA A 619 39.20 -34.58 -9.96
N ALA A 620 38.96 -35.69 -9.26
CA ALA A 620 37.80 -36.55 -9.49
C ALA A 620 36.48 -35.84 -9.13
N ILE A 621 36.46 -35.08 -8.03
CA ILE A 621 35.28 -34.29 -7.61
C ILE A 621 35.00 -33.16 -8.61
N ILE A 622 36.05 -32.44 -9.04
CA ILE A 622 35.93 -31.40 -10.07
C ILE A 622 35.33 -31.99 -11.35
N LEU A 623 35.79 -33.16 -11.79
CA LEU A 623 35.26 -33.83 -12.97
C LEU A 623 33.76 -34.17 -12.79
N ALA A 624 33.37 -34.74 -11.66
CA ALA A 624 31.98 -35.10 -11.39
C ALA A 624 31.04 -33.89 -11.39
N PHE A 625 31.38 -32.82 -10.67
CA PHE A 625 30.54 -31.61 -10.62
C PHE A 625 30.52 -30.86 -11.95
N THR A 626 31.64 -30.82 -12.69
CA THR A 626 31.65 -30.22 -14.03
C THR A 626 30.76 -31.02 -15.00
N THR A 627 30.72 -32.35 -14.88
CA THR A 627 29.79 -33.16 -15.70
C THR A 627 28.33 -32.92 -15.33
N MET A 628 28.00 -32.77 -14.04
CA MET A 628 26.65 -32.42 -13.60
C MET A 628 26.23 -31.05 -14.12
N GLU A 629 27.11 -30.06 -14.02
CA GLU A 629 26.88 -28.69 -14.52
C GLU A 629 26.67 -28.68 -16.05
N PHE A 630 27.38 -29.55 -16.77
CA PHE A 630 27.19 -29.70 -18.21
C PHE A 630 25.81 -30.26 -18.58
N PHE A 631 25.28 -31.21 -17.80
CA PHE A 631 23.92 -31.72 -17.99
C PHE A 631 22.87 -30.65 -17.64
N ASP A 632 23.08 -29.86 -16.60
CA ASP A 632 22.17 -28.78 -16.21
C ASP A 632 22.15 -27.65 -17.26
N TYR A 633 23.31 -27.26 -17.80
CA TYR A 633 23.42 -26.33 -18.92
C TYR A 633 22.65 -26.77 -20.18
N ARG A 634 22.49 -28.08 -20.39
CA ARG A 634 21.72 -28.63 -21.52
C ARG A 634 20.23 -28.77 -21.23
N ARG A 635 19.79 -28.59 -19.98
CA ARG A 635 18.38 -28.65 -19.60
C ARG A 635 17.68 -27.35 -19.95
N VAL A 636 16.43 -27.46 -20.42
CA VAL A 636 15.55 -26.32 -20.63
C VAL A 636 14.64 -26.21 -19.43
N ASN A 637 14.65 -25.07 -18.75
CA ASN A 637 13.82 -24.78 -17.61
C ASN A 637 12.66 -23.86 -18.03
N ILE A 638 11.54 -23.92 -17.32
CA ILE A 638 10.37 -23.06 -17.56
C ILE A 638 10.29 -22.07 -16.40
N ASP A 639 10.63 -20.82 -16.66
CA ASP A 639 10.49 -19.74 -15.69
C ASP A 639 9.09 -19.12 -15.80
N THR A 640 8.41 -19.00 -14.66
CA THR A 640 7.08 -18.40 -14.58
C THR A 640 7.18 -17.01 -13.98
N SER A 641 6.77 -16.00 -14.72
CA SER A 641 6.73 -14.61 -14.26
C SER A 641 5.31 -14.06 -14.31
N ILE A 642 5.01 -13.13 -13.42
CA ILE A 642 3.71 -12.47 -13.32
C ILE A 642 3.90 -11.02 -13.78
N VAL A 643 3.15 -10.61 -14.80
CA VAL A 643 3.20 -9.27 -15.39
C VAL A 643 1.78 -8.70 -15.39
N VAL A 644 1.65 -7.37 -15.42
CA VAL A 644 0.35 -6.72 -15.59
C VAL A 644 -0.14 -6.92 -17.03
N ASP A 645 -1.36 -7.41 -17.18
CA ASP A 645 -1.97 -7.60 -18.48
C ASP A 645 -2.40 -6.24 -19.08
N LYS A 646 -1.69 -5.81 -20.13
CA LYS A 646 -1.94 -4.54 -20.84
C LYS A 646 -2.99 -4.66 -21.96
N SER A 647 -3.45 -5.88 -22.28
CA SER A 647 -4.36 -6.15 -23.40
C SER A 647 -5.84 -5.86 -23.10
N ARG A 648 -6.13 -4.65 -22.58
CA ARG A 648 -7.51 -4.21 -22.32
C ARG A 648 -8.20 -3.82 -23.63
N GLY A 649 -9.37 -4.38 -23.89
CA GLY A 649 -10.18 -4.11 -25.10
C GLY A 649 -10.17 -5.23 -26.14
N GLU A 650 -9.40 -6.30 -25.94
CA GLU A 650 -9.46 -7.50 -26.79
C GLU A 650 -10.74 -8.32 -26.52
N ARG A 651 -11.07 -9.22 -27.45
CA ARG A 651 -12.16 -10.20 -27.28
C ARG A 651 -11.59 -11.57 -26.97
N LEU A 652 -12.28 -12.31 -26.10
CA LEU A 652 -11.98 -13.69 -25.72
C LEU A 652 -12.95 -14.63 -26.41
N THR A 653 -12.53 -15.86 -26.68
CA THR A 653 -13.42 -16.90 -27.19
C THR A 653 -13.73 -17.91 -26.10
N VAL A 654 -15.00 -18.07 -25.76
CA VAL A 654 -15.49 -19.08 -24.82
C VAL A 654 -15.96 -20.28 -25.60
N ARG A 655 -15.31 -21.42 -25.40
CA ARG A 655 -15.73 -22.72 -25.94
C ARG A 655 -16.51 -23.48 -24.89
N MET A 656 -17.74 -23.88 -25.20
CA MET A 656 -18.59 -24.61 -24.27
C MET A 656 -19.30 -25.78 -24.95
N ASN A 657 -19.57 -26.83 -24.16
CA ASN A 657 -20.38 -27.99 -24.50
C ASN A 657 -21.13 -28.42 -23.23
N VAL A 658 -22.43 -28.13 -23.16
CA VAL A 658 -23.27 -28.32 -21.98
C VAL A 658 -24.59 -29.00 -22.35
N THR A 659 -24.87 -30.11 -21.69
CA THR A 659 -26.09 -30.91 -21.91
C THR A 659 -27.11 -30.69 -20.79
N PHE A 660 -28.34 -30.34 -21.16
CA PHE A 660 -29.52 -30.20 -20.30
C PHE A 660 -30.53 -31.32 -20.62
N PRO A 661 -30.60 -32.42 -19.84
CA PRO A 661 -31.41 -33.59 -20.18
C PRO A 661 -32.93 -33.40 -20.06
N ARG A 662 -33.41 -32.35 -19.36
CA ARG A 662 -34.85 -32.13 -19.10
C ARG A 662 -35.34 -30.74 -19.50
N VAL A 663 -34.58 -30.07 -20.38
CA VAL A 663 -34.91 -28.76 -20.94
C VAL A 663 -34.90 -28.87 -22.47
N PRO A 664 -36.05 -28.64 -23.13
CA PRO A 664 -36.12 -28.63 -24.59
C PRO A 664 -35.29 -27.50 -25.20
N CYS A 665 -34.69 -27.72 -26.38
CA CYS A 665 -33.83 -26.73 -27.03
C CYS A 665 -34.53 -25.42 -27.38
N TYR A 666 -35.84 -25.43 -27.66
CA TYR A 666 -36.59 -24.22 -27.97
C TYR A 666 -36.83 -23.34 -26.72
N LEU A 667 -36.82 -23.92 -25.52
CA LEU A 667 -37.01 -23.20 -24.26
C LEU A 667 -35.71 -22.58 -23.75
N LEU A 668 -34.56 -23.13 -24.14
CA LEU A 668 -33.26 -22.72 -23.64
C LEU A 668 -32.68 -21.55 -24.45
N SER A 669 -32.59 -20.37 -23.83
CA SER A 669 -31.87 -19.22 -24.36
C SER A 669 -30.44 -19.16 -23.84
N LEU A 670 -29.53 -18.60 -24.65
CA LEU A 670 -28.17 -18.27 -24.24
C LEU A 670 -27.97 -16.78 -24.50
N ASP A 671 -27.72 -16.05 -23.42
CA ASP A 671 -27.42 -14.62 -23.49
C ASP A 671 -26.07 -14.33 -22.83
N VAL A 672 -25.41 -13.28 -23.31
CA VAL A 672 -24.18 -12.74 -22.72
C VAL A 672 -24.41 -11.28 -22.38
N MET A 673 -24.05 -10.89 -21.16
CA MET A 673 -24.09 -9.51 -20.69
C MET A 673 -22.74 -9.13 -20.09
N ASP A 674 -22.21 -7.99 -20.48
CA ASP A 674 -20.99 -7.43 -19.89
C ASP A 674 -21.25 -6.16 -19.06
N ILE A 675 -20.25 -5.74 -18.27
CA ILE A 675 -20.34 -4.52 -17.44
C ILE A 675 -20.41 -3.23 -18.27
N SER A 676 -20.08 -3.26 -19.55
CA SER A 676 -20.22 -2.10 -20.44
C SER A 676 -21.67 -1.89 -20.90
N GLY A 677 -22.55 -2.84 -20.57
CA GLY A 677 -23.95 -2.84 -20.98
C GLY A 677 -24.19 -3.44 -22.36
N GLU A 678 -23.15 -3.99 -23.01
CA GLU A 678 -23.31 -4.74 -24.26
C GLU A 678 -24.02 -6.06 -23.92
N THR A 679 -25.18 -6.29 -24.56
CA THR A 679 -25.94 -7.54 -24.41
C THR A 679 -26.06 -8.22 -25.76
N GLN A 680 -25.54 -9.44 -25.86
CA GLN A 680 -25.74 -10.30 -27.02
C GLN A 680 -26.79 -11.35 -26.64
N ARG A 681 -28.00 -11.22 -27.23
CA ARG A 681 -29.17 -12.04 -26.89
C ARG A 681 -29.38 -13.14 -27.93
N ASP A 682 -29.82 -14.32 -27.46
CA ASP A 682 -30.13 -15.51 -28.28
C ASP A 682 -29.09 -15.75 -29.40
N LEU A 683 -27.82 -15.86 -29.01
CA LEU A 683 -26.70 -16.05 -29.94
C LEU A 683 -26.85 -17.37 -30.72
N THR A 684 -27.26 -17.27 -31.98
CA THR A 684 -27.43 -18.42 -32.90
C THR A 684 -26.25 -18.62 -33.85
N HIS A 685 -25.48 -17.58 -34.14
CA HIS A 685 -24.51 -17.59 -35.25
C HIS A 685 -23.24 -18.42 -35.04
N ASN A 686 -22.95 -18.96 -33.86
CA ASN A 686 -21.79 -19.85 -33.60
C ASN A 686 -22.06 -20.92 -32.52
N ILE A 687 -23.34 -21.19 -32.25
CA ILE A 687 -23.81 -22.12 -31.23
C ILE A 687 -24.76 -23.13 -31.88
N LEU A 688 -24.46 -24.41 -31.69
CA LEU A 688 -25.25 -25.53 -32.15
C LEU A 688 -26.09 -26.06 -30.98
N LYS A 689 -27.41 -25.97 -31.12
CA LYS A 689 -28.36 -26.66 -30.24
C LYS A 689 -28.78 -27.98 -30.90
N ALA A 690 -28.49 -29.11 -30.26
CA ALA A 690 -28.86 -30.44 -30.71
C ALA A 690 -29.91 -31.04 -29.78
N ARG A 691 -31.04 -31.47 -30.34
CA ARG A 691 -32.14 -32.11 -29.60
C ARG A 691 -31.73 -33.49 -29.11
N LEU A 692 -32.07 -33.81 -27.88
CA LEU A 692 -31.78 -35.10 -27.24
C LEU A 692 -33.08 -35.81 -26.87
N ASP A 693 -33.12 -37.12 -27.11
CA ASP A 693 -34.19 -37.96 -26.60
C ASP A 693 -34.17 -38.05 -25.05
N PRO A 694 -35.22 -38.57 -24.39
CA PRO A 694 -35.25 -38.75 -22.94
C PRO A 694 -34.11 -39.64 -22.37
N LYS A 695 -33.41 -40.39 -23.23
CA LYS A 695 -32.26 -41.25 -22.86
C LYS A 695 -30.92 -40.54 -23.07
N GLY A 696 -30.92 -39.29 -23.54
CA GLY A 696 -29.73 -38.47 -23.77
C GLY A 696 -29.03 -38.74 -25.12
N VAL A 697 -29.69 -39.40 -26.06
CA VAL A 697 -29.17 -39.68 -27.41
C VAL A 697 -29.61 -38.56 -28.36
N PRO A 698 -28.70 -38.01 -29.19
CA PRO A 698 -29.06 -36.98 -30.16
C PRO A 698 -30.01 -37.52 -31.22
N VAL A 699 -31.08 -36.77 -31.49
CA VAL A 699 -32.08 -37.12 -32.51
C VAL A 699 -31.49 -36.85 -33.91
N PRO A 700 -31.56 -37.81 -34.86
CA PRO A 700 -31.07 -37.62 -36.24
C PRO A 700 -31.79 -36.45 -36.95
N ASN A 701 -31.08 -35.66 -37.76
CA ASN A 701 -31.58 -34.49 -38.51
C ASN A 701 -32.14 -33.32 -37.66
N ALA A 702 -31.74 -33.21 -36.39
CA ALA A 702 -32.28 -32.23 -35.45
C ALA A 702 -31.26 -31.16 -35.01
N VAL A 703 -30.46 -30.64 -35.96
CA VAL A 703 -29.50 -29.55 -35.71
C VAL A 703 -30.13 -28.22 -36.12
N SER A 704 -30.21 -27.28 -35.18
CA SER A 704 -30.84 -25.96 -35.36
C SER A 704 -30.30 -25.11 -36.54
N SER A 705 -29.11 -25.38 -37.07
CA SER A 705 -28.59 -24.68 -38.26
C SER A 705 -29.23 -25.12 -39.58
N GLU A 706 -29.94 -26.26 -39.60
CA GLU A 706 -30.58 -26.81 -40.80
C GLU A 706 -32.08 -26.49 -40.92
N LEU A 707 -32.69 -25.85 -39.92
CA LEU A 707 -34.10 -25.42 -40.01
C LEU A 707 -34.38 -24.37 -41.10
N LYS A 708 -33.34 -23.65 -41.57
CA LYS A 708 -33.47 -22.80 -42.76
C LYS A 708 -33.79 -23.62 -44.03
N ASN A 709 -33.22 -24.82 -44.17
CA ASN A 709 -33.43 -25.66 -45.35
C ASN A 709 -34.81 -26.33 -45.38
N ASP A 710 -35.44 -26.54 -44.22
CA ASP A 710 -36.81 -27.07 -44.15
C ASP A 710 -37.87 -25.98 -44.36
N ILE A 711 -37.56 -24.72 -43.99
CA ILE A 711 -38.38 -23.54 -44.30
C ILE A 711 -38.34 -23.24 -45.81
N ASP A 712 -37.16 -23.28 -46.43
CA ASP A 712 -37.00 -23.11 -47.89
C ASP A 712 -37.72 -24.24 -48.67
N LYS A 713 -37.78 -25.46 -48.12
CA LYS A 713 -38.57 -26.56 -48.70
C LYS A 713 -40.08 -26.36 -48.54
N MET A 714 -40.55 -25.76 -47.45
CA MET A 714 -41.97 -25.43 -47.26
C MET A 714 -42.43 -24.20 -48.05
N GLU A 715 -41.51 -23.28 -48.36
CA GLU A 715 -41.76 -22.12 -49.22
C GLU A 715 -42.02 -22.53 -50.69
N SER A 716 -41.48 -23.67 -51.12
CA SER A 716 -41.76 -24.25 -52.44
C SER A 716 -43.16 -24.90 -52.60
N LEU A 717 -43.96 -24.96 -51.53
CA LEU A 717 -45.29 -25.58 -51.50
C LEU A 717 -46.45 -24.58 -51.33
N LYS A 718 -46.20 -23.27 -51.15
CA LYS A 718 -47.24 -22.25 -50.96
C LYS A 718 -47.56 -21.52 -52.27
N GLU A 719 -48.83 -21.13 -52.46
CA GLU A 719 -49.28 -20.37 -53.61
C GLU A 719 -48.50 -19.03 -53.73
N PRO A 720 -48.15 -18.57 -54.94
CA PRO A 720 -47.24 -17.43 -55.16
C PRO A 720 -47.76 -16.05 -54.68
N ASN A 721 -48.92 -15.98 -54.03
CA ASN A 721 -49.57 -14.74 -53.54
C ASN A 721 -50.10 -14.84 -52.09
N PHE A 722 -49.66 -15.82 -51.29
CA PHE A 722 -50.10 -15.93 -49.89
C PHE A 722 -49.43 -14.87 -49.00
N CYS A 723 -50.22 -13.92 -48.47
CA CYS A 723 -49.80 -12.92 -47.49
C CYS A 723 -50.62 -13.11 -46.21
N GLY A 724 -50.00 -13.67 -45.17
CA GLY A 724 -50.68 -13.92 -43.89
C GLY A 724 -50.80 -12.65 -43.03
N SER A 725 -51.90 -12.54 -42.29
CA SER A 725 -52.12 -11.44 -41.33
C SER A 725 -51.19 -11.56 -40.13
N CYS A 726 -50.60 -10.45 -39.70
CA CYS A 726 -49.84 -10.36 -38.44
C CYS A 726 -50.72 -10.15 -37.21
N TYR A 727 -52.06 -10.24 -37.33
CA TYR A 727 -53.06 -10.13 -36.25
C TYR A 727 -52.86 -8.91 -35.31
N GLY A 728 -52.47 -7.78 -35.89
CA GLY A 728 -52.20 -6.55 -35.15
C GLY A 728 -50.83 -6.48 -34.47
N GLY A 729 -49.93 -7.43 -34.68
CA GLY A 729 -48.50 -7.31 -34.34
C GLY A 729 -47.78 -6.22 -35.17
N LEU A 730 -46.52 -5.94 -34.83
CA LEU A 730 -45.69 -5.02 -35.62
C LEU A 730 -45.19 -5.75 -36.89
N GLU A 731 -45.66 -5.33 -38.06
CA GLU A 731 -45.37 -5.98 -39.34
C GLU A 731 -43.87 -5.89 -39.71
N PRO A 732 -43.27 -6.95 -40.29
CA PRO A 732 -41.89 -6.92 -40.81
C PRO A 732 -41.79 -6.07 -42.09
N GLU A 733 -40.57 -5.80 -42.58
CA GLU A 733 -40.33 -4.96 -43.78
C GLU A 733 -41.08 -5.45 -45.05
N GLY A 734 -41.46 -6.73 -45.10
CA GLY A 734 -42.27 -7.33 -46.16
C GLY A 734 -43.80 -7.25 -45.98
N GLY A 735 -44.29 -6.62 -44.91
CA GLY A 735 -45.73 -6.35 -44.65
C GLY A 735 -46.63 -7.56 -44.35
N CYS A 736 -46.15 -8.78 -44.57
CA CYS A 736 -46.91 -10.03 -44.37
C CYS A 736 -46.23 -10.90 -43.30
N CYS A 737 -47.04 -11.61 -42.50
CA CYS A 737 -46.56 -12.67 -41.60
C CYS A 737 -47.01 -14.04 -42.14
N ASN A 738 -46.12 -14.72 -42.82
CA ASN A 738 -46.41 -15.96 -43.55
C ASN A 738 -46.14 -17.22 -42.73
N THR A 739 -45.36 -17.09 -41.65
CA THR A 739 -45.04 -18.19 -40.74
C THR A 739 -45.53 -17.94 -39.31
N CYS A 740 -45.72 -19.01 -38.54
CA CYS A 740 -46.10 -18.88 -37.12
C CYS A 740 -45.06 -18.07 -36.32
N GLU A 741 -43.76 -18.26 -36.63
CA GLU A 741 -42.67 -17.55 -35.98
C GLU A 741 -42.66 -16.05 -36.34
N GLU A 742 -43.04 -15.67 -37.56
CA GLU A 742 -43.21 -14.26 -37.94
C GLU A 742 -44.35 -13.58 -37.18
N VAL A 743 -45.52 -14.23 -37.07
CA VAL A 743 -46.64 -13.70 -36.27
C VAL A 743 -46.24 -13.53 -34.80
N ARG A 744 -45.53 -14.53 -34.25
CA ARG A 744 -44.99 -14.47 -32.88
C ARG A 744 -43.99 -13.32 -32.72
N THR A 745 -43.09 -13.14 -33.68
CA THR A 745 -42.10 -12.05 -33.67
C THR A 745 -42.79 -10.68 -33.78
N ALA A 746 -43.84 -10.56 -34.58
CA ALA A 746 -44.65 -9.36 -34.69
C ALA A 746 -45.37 -9.01 -33.38
N TYR A 747 -45.94 -10.00 -32.69
CA TYR A 747 -46.55 -9.81 -31.37
C TYR A 747 -45.53 -9.39 -30.32
N VAL A 748 -44.38 -10.06 -30.32
CA VAL A 748 -43.24 -9.78 -29.45
C VAL A 748 -42.72 -8.35 -29.65
N ASN A 749 -42.51 -7.92 -30.89
CA ASN A 749 -42.04 -6.56 -31.22
C ASN A 749 -43.02 -5.48 -30.75
N ARG A 750 -44.31 -5.82 -30.64
CA ARG A 750 -45.37 -4.95 -30.11
C ARG A 750 -45.51 -5.05 -28.57
N GLY A 751 -44.79 -5.96 -27.92
CA GLY A 751 -44.86 -6.22 -26.48
C GLY A 751 -46.10 -7.00 -26.04
N TRP A 752 -46.73 -7.75 -26.94
CA TRP A 752 -47.88 -8.60 -26.65
C TRP A 752 -47.46 -10.03 -26.32
N SER A 753 -48.22 -10.68 -25.44
CA SER A 753 -48.02 -12.09 -25.09
C SER A 753 -48.58 -13.02 -26.17
N PHE A 754 -47.88 -14.13 -26.43
CA PHE A 754 -48.27 -15.11 -27.45
C PHE A 754 -49.02 -16.27 -26.81
N SER A 755 -50.27 -16.01 -26.41
CA SER A 755 -51.01 -16.90 -25.50
C SER A 755 -51.86 -17.97 -26.18
N ASN A 756 -52.34 -17.75 -27.42
CA ASN A 756 -53.21 -18.70 -28.13
C ASN A 756 -52.77 -18.94 -29.60
N PRO A 757 -51.71 -19.73 -29.83
CA PRO A 757 -51.26 -20.16 -31.16
C PRO A 757 -52.34 -20.89 -31.97
N ASP A 758 -53.27 -21.59 -31.32
CA ASP A 758 -54.32 -22.36 -32.01
C ASP A 758 -55.37 -21.46 -32.69
N ALA A 759 -55.43 -20.17 -32.32
CA ALA A 759 -56.25 -19.15 -32.98
C ALA A 759 -55.58 -18.53 -34.21
N ILE A 760 -54.31 -18.83 -34.47
CA ILE A 760 -53.51 -18.27 -35.56
C ILE A 760 -53.40 -19.31 -36.67
N GLU A 761 -53.85 -18.96 -37.87
CA GLU A 761 -53.95 -19.88 -39.01
C GLU A 761 -52.57 -20.45 -39.40
N GLN A 762 -51.55 -19.60 -39.42
CA GLN A 762 -50.17 -19.97 -39.73
C GLN A 762 -49.64 -21.04 -38.76
N CYS A 763 -49.95 -20.92 -37.46
CA CYS A 763 -49.51 -21.84 -36.42
C CYS A 763 -50.26 -23.18 -36.45
N LYS A 764 -51.56 -23.14 -36.77
CA LYS A 764 -52.39 -24.34 -36.93
C LYS A 764 -51.96 -25.15 -38.16
N ASN A 765 -51.70 -24.48 -39.28
CA ASN A 765 -51.25 -25.12 -40.51
C ASN A 765 -49.84 -25.72 -40.39
N GLU A 766 -48.97 -25.10 -39.59
CA GLU A 766 -47.62 -25.60 -39.33
C GLU A 766 -47.55 -26.70 -38.26
N GLY A 767 -48.68 -27.02 -37.59
CA GLY A 767 -48.72 -28.00 -36.49
C GLY A 767 -47.86 -27.57 -35.29
N TRP A 768 -47.75 -26.26 -35.04
CA TRP A 768 -46.80 -25.68 -34.08
C TRP A 768 -47.03 -26.20 -32.64
N SER A 769 -48.29 -26.24 -32.19
CA SER A 769 -48.68 -26.72 -30.87
C SER A 769 -48.38 -28.21 -30.65
N GLU A 770 -48.56 -29.04 -31.69
CA GLU A 770 -48.27 -30.48 -31.64
C GLU A 770 -46.75 -30.72 -31.57
N LYS A 771 -45.97 -30.02 -32.41
CA LYS A 771 -44.50 -30.08 -32.40
C LYS A 771 -43.87 -29.68 -31.06
N LEU A 772 -44.46 -28.70 -30.36
CA LEU A 772 -44.02 -28.26 -29.04
C LEU A 772 -44.27 -29.32 -27.96
N ARG A 773 -45.41 -30.02 -28.04
CA ARG A 773 -45.80 -31.06 -27.08
C ARG A 773 -45.01 -32.35 -27.29
N GLU A 774 -44.67 -32.69 -28.53
CA GLU A 774 -43.74 -33.78 -28.83
C GLU A 774 -42.34 -33.53 -28.24
N GLN A 775 -41.91 -32.26 -28.24
CA GLN A 775 -40.61 -31.84 -27.73
C GLN A 775 -40.58 -31.61 -26.21
N SER A 776 -41.70 -31.73 -25.48
CA SER A 776 -41.75 -31.38 -24.05
C SER A 776 -40.97 -32.35 -23.15
N ASN A 777 -40.73 -33.57 -23.61
CA ASN A 777 -39.96 -34.60 -22.92
C ASN A 777 -38.47 -34.65 -23.33
N GLU A 778 -38.04 -33.76 -24.21
CA GLU A 778 -36.68 -33.79 -24.78
C GLU A 778 -35.67 -33.00 -23.94
N GLY A 779 -34.40 -33.34 -24.14
CA GLY A 779 -33.25 -32.57 -23.65
C GLY A 779 -32.59 -31.74 -24.75
N CYS A 780 -31.64 -30.90 -24.37
CA CYS A 780 -30.85 -30.10 -25.28
C CYS A 780 -29.36 -30.17 -24.97
N ASN A 781 -28.55 -30.41 -25.99
CA ASN A 781 -27.11 -30.17 -25.92
C ASN A 781 -26.76 -28.85 -26.62
N ILE A 782 -26.09 -27.95 -25.90
CA ILE A 782 -25.58 -26.69 -26.43
C ILE A 782 -24.07 -26.79 -26.57
N SER A 783 -23.57 -26.67 -27.79
CA SER A 783 -22.13 -26.68 -28.06
C SER A 783 -21.72 -25.60 -29.05
N GLY A 784 -20.59 -24.94 -28.83
CA GLY A 784 -20.08 -23.94 -29.76
C GLY A 784 -19.05 -23.00 -29.15
N ARG A 785 -18.79 -21.92 -29.88
CA ARG A 785 -17.81 -20.88 -29.52
C ARG A 785 -18.48 -19.52 -29.50
N ILE A 786 -18.33 -18.78 -28.41
CA ILE A 786 -18.89 -17.45 -28.23
C ILE A 786 -17.77 -16.46 -28.05
N ARG A 787 -17.84 -15.33 -28.76
CA ARG A 787 -16.84 -14.26 -28.68
C ARG A 787 -17.34 -13.19 -27.71
N VAL A 788 -16.66 -13.05 -26.58
CA VAL A 788 -17.02 -12.11 -25.50
C VAL A 788 -15.96 -11.04 -25.34
N ASN A 789 -16.32 -9.86 -24.83
CA ASN A 789 -15.33 -8.83 -24.52
C ASN A 789 -14.47 -9.28 -23.32
N LYS A 790 -13.17 -8.93 -23.31
CA LYS A 790 -12.25 -9.19 -22.19
C LYS A 790 -12.48 -8.21 -21.02
N VAL A 791 -13.70 -8.23 -20.50
CA VAL A 791 -14.15 -7.47 -19.33
C VAL A 791 -14.98 -8.38 -18.43
N ILE A 792 -15.41 -7.88 -17.27
CA ILE A 792 -16.29 -8.64 -16.39
C ILE A 792 -17.63 -8.86 -17.11
N GLY A 793 -18.13 -10.09 -17.10
CA GLY A 793 -19.38 -10.43 -17.77
C GLY A 793 -20.05 -11.68 -17.20
N ASN A 794 -21.24 -11.98 -17.71
CA ASN A 794 -22.04 -13.12 -17.35
C ASN A 794 -22.60 -13.78 -18.62
N ILE A 795 -22.48 -15.10 -18.69
CA ILE A 795 -23.18 -15.95 -19.67
C ILE A 795 -24.29 -16.67 -18.93
N HIS A 796 -25.54 -16.43 -19.27
CA HIS A 796 -26.66 -17.11 -18.63
C HIS A 796 -27.48 -17.95 -19.60
N LEU A 797 -27.84 -19.14 -19.13
CA LEU A 797 -28.74 -20.07 -19.79
C LEU A 797 -30.03 -20.17 -18.97
N SER A 798 -31.13 -19.71 -19.56
CA SER A 798 -32.40 -19.51 -18.83
C SER A 798 -33.61 -19.97 -19.67
N PRO A 799 -34.78 -20.20 -19.04
CA PRO A 799 -35.99 -20.56 -19.76
C PRO A 799 -36.62 -19.33 -20.42
N GLY A 800 -36.90 -19.44 -21.72
CA GLY A 800 -37.57 -18.40 -22.52
C GLY A 800 -36.58 -17.43 -23.17
N ARG A 801 -37.05 -16.70 -24.20
CA ARG A 801 -36.30 -15.57 -24.78
C ARG A 801 -36.45 -14.35 -23.86
N SER A 802 -35.34 -13.67 -23.56
CA SER A 802 -35.29 -12.56 -22.61
C SER A 802 -35.88 -11.26 -23.20
N PHE A 803 -37.11 -10.93 -22.77
CA PHE A 803 -37.76 -9.66 -23.10
C PHE A 803 -37.65 -8.66 -21.95
N GLN A 804 -37.15 -7.46 -22.24
CA GLN A 804 -37.14 -6.33 -21.33
C GLN A 804 -38.09 -5.27 -21.86
N THR A 805 -39.19 -5.05 -21.15
CA THR A 805 -40.02 -3.86 -21.31
C THR A 805 -40.17 -3.22 -19.93
N ASN A 806 -39.81 -1.94 -19.79
CA ASN A 806 -40.00 -1.14 -18.57
C ASN A 806 -39.71 -1.87 -17.23
N SER A 807 -38.45 -2.26 -17.04
CA SER A 807 -37.91 -2.67 -15.73
C SER A 807 -38.51 -3.94 -15.10
N ARG A 808 -39.22 -4.79 -15.86
CA ARG A 808 -39.63 -6.14 -15.40
C ARG A 808 -39.31 -7.19 -16.46
N ASN A 809 -38.52 -8.20 -16.08
CA ASN A 809 -38.33 -9.41 -16.89
C ASN A 809 -39.58 -10.27 -16.77
N ILE A 810 -40.38 -10.39 -17.84
CA ILE A 810 -41.52 -11.30 -17.89
C ILE A 810 -41.05 -12.60 -18.53
N TYR A 811 -40.95 -13.66 -17.72
CA TYR A 811 -40.73 -15.02 -18.20
C TYR A 811 -42.06 -15.60 -18.65
N GLU A 812 -42.38 -15.48 -19.94
CA GLU A 812 -43.52 -16.20 -20.51
C GLU A 812 -43.07 -17.63 -20.83
N LEU A 813 -43.20 -18.54 -19.86
CA LEU A 813 -43.28 -19.97 -20.19
C LEU A 813 -44.49 -20.13 -21.11
N VAL A 814 -44.26 -20.76 -22.27
CA VAL A 814 -45.31 -21.10 -23.23
C VAL A 814 -46.47 -21.75 -22.46
N PRO A 815 -47.72 -21.22 -22.52
CA PRO A 815 -48.84 -21.66 -21.69
C PRO A 815 -49.07 -23.19 -21.71
N TYR A 816 -48.78 -23.85 -22.82
CA TYR A 816 -48.91 -25.30 -23.01
C TYR A 816 -47.97 -26.15 -22.12
N LEU A 817 -46.89 -25.58 -21.59
CA LEU A 817 -45.97 -26.28 -20.67
C LEU A 817 -46.34 -26.11 -19.19
N ARG A 818 -47.34 -25.28 -18.86
CA ARG A 818 -47.79 -25.10 -17.47
C ARG A 818 -48.55 -26.32 -16.93
N ASP A 819 -49.29 -27.00 -17.79
CA ASP A 819 -50.22 -28.08 -17.41
C ASP A 819 -49.78 -29.49 -17.86
N ASP A 820 -48.62 -29.62 -18.51
CA ASP A 820 -48.15 -30.86 -19.19
C ASP A 820 -47.63 -31.96 -18.22
N GLY A 821 -47.74 -31.77 -16.91
CA GLY A 821 -47.29 -32.71 -15.86
C GLY A 821 -45.76 -32.88 -15.74
N ASN A 822 -44.99 -32.50 -16.75
CA ASN A 822 -43.55 -32.55 -16.79
C ASN A 822 -42.89 -31.40 -16.03
N ARG A 823 -42.09 -31.73 -15.01
CA ARG A 823 -41.29 -30.75 -14.28
C ARG A 823 -39.94 -30.57 -14.98
N HIS A 824 -39.82 -29.53 -15.80
CA HIS A 824 -38.53 -29.08 -16.32
C HIS A 824 -37.62 -28.68 -15.15
N ASP A 825 -36.35 -29.08 -15.21
CA ASP A 825 -35.32 -28.54 -14.32
C ASP A 825 -33.99 -28.33 -15.04
N PHE A 826 -33.19 -27.44 -14.46
CA PHE A 826 -31.89 -27.01 -15.01
C PHE A 826 -30.73 -27.89 -14.59
N SER A 827 -30.99 -29.18 -14.31
CA SER A 827 -29.92 -30.16 -14.17
C SER A 827 -29.10 -30.17 -15.46
N HIS A 828 -27.77 -30.20 -15.37
CA HIS A 828 -26.92 -30.15 -16.55
C HIS A 828 -25.58 -30.84 -16.34
N THR A 829 -24.96 -31.22 -17.45
CA THR A 829 -23.60 -31.78 -17.50
C THR A 829 -22.74 -30.91 -18.38
N ILE A 830 -21.66 -30.37 -17.82
CA ILE A 830 -20.65 -29.60 -18.54
C ILE A 830 -19.62 -30.58 -19.08
N HIS A 831 -19.62 -30.81 -20.39
CA HIS A 831 -18.65 -31.70 -21.03
C HIS A 831 -17.31 -31.00 -21.23
N GLN A 832 -17.37 -29.74 -21.69
CA GLN A 832 -16.19 -28.92 -21.93
C GLN A 832 -16.51 -27.46 -21.66
N PHE A 833 -15.64 -26.75 -20.95
CA PHE A 833 -15.72 -25.30 -20.80
C PHE A 833 -14.31 -24.70 -20.75
N ALA A 834 -13.97 -23.85 -21.72
CA ALA A 834 -12.63 -23.28 -21.84
C ALA A 834 -12.66 -21.84 -22.39
N PHE A 835 -11.70 -21.04 -21.94
CA PHE A 835 -11.38 -19.74 -22.53
C PHE A 835 -10.18 -19.93 -23.48
N GLU A 836 -10.42 -19.78 -24.78
CA GLU A 836 -9.43 -19.89 -25.85
C GLU A 836 -8.95 -18.47 -26.24
N GLY A 837 -7.65 -18.33 -26.52
CA GLY A 837 -7.09 -17.10 -27.10
C GLY A 837 -7.26 -17.08 -28.62
N ASP A 838 -7.22 -15.90 -29.24
CA ASP A 838 -7.32 -15.79 -30.72
C ASP A 838 -6.20 -16.56 -31.46
N ASP A 839 -5.02 -16.69 -30.83
CA ASP A 839 -3.89 -17.46 -31.33
C ASP A 839 -4.13 -18.99 -31.37
N GLU A 840 -5.11 -19.52 -30.64
CA GLU A 840 -5.41 -20.96 -30.61
C GLU A 840 -6.30 -21.42 -31.78
N TYR A 841 -6.70 -20.50 -32.67
CA TYR A 841 -7.30 -20.86 -33.97
C TYR A 841 -6.27 -21.44 -34.95
N ASP A 842 -4.98 -21.14 -34.77
CA ASP A 842 -3.90 -21.74 -35.54
C ASP A 842 -3.58 -23.14 -34.97
N VAL A 843 -3.77 -24.17 -35.81
CA VAL A 843 -3.57 -25.59 -35.47
C VAL A 843 -2.16 -25.84 -34.91
N TYR A 844 -1.14 -25.15 -35.43
CA TYR A 844 0.24 -25.32 -34.99
C TYR A 844 0.49 -24.70 -33.61
N LYS A 845 -0.04 -23.49 -33.36
CA LYS A 845 0.06 -22.83 -32.05
C LYS A 845 -0.76 -23.56 -30.98
N ALA A 846 -1.92 -24.09 -31.34
CA ALA A 846 -2.76 -24.88 -30.44
C ALA A 846 -2.06 -26.16 -29.95
N GLN A 847 -1.30 -26.85 -30.82
CA GLN A 847 -0.54 -28.05 -30.44
C GLN A 847 0.60 -27.72 -29.46
N ILE A 848 1.26 -26.56 -29.63
CA ILE A 848 2.29 -26.07 -28.70
C ILE A 848 1.65 -25.74 -27.34
N SER A 849 0.54 -24.99 -27.33
CA SER A 849 -0.21 -24.66 -26.09
C SER A 849 -0.58 -25.93 -25.32
N ARG A 850 -1.14 -26.94 -25.98
CA ARG A 850 -1.54 -28.21 -25.33
C ARG A 850 -0.35 -28.97 -24.76
N SER A 851 0.70 -29.18 -25.55
CA SER A 851 1.88 -29.92 -25.07
C SER A 851 2.57 -29.23 -23.89
N LYS A 852 2.59 -27.89 -23.85
CA LYS A 852 3.11 -27.13 -22.71
C LYS A 852 2.20 -27.22 -21.49
N LYS A 853 0.88 -27.09 -21.66
CA LYS A 853 -0.10 -27.28 -20.58
C LYS A 853 0.00 -28.68 -19.95
N GLU A 854 0.18 -29.73 -20.77
CA GLU A 854 0.37 -31.11 -20.29
C GLU A 854 1.67 -31.28 -19.49
N LYS A 855 2.79 -30.74 -19.99
CA LYS A 855 4.08 -30.78 -19.26
C LYS A 855 4.03 -30.12 -17.88
N MET A 856 3.15 -29.14 -17.69
CA MET A 856 2.97 -28.43 -16.42
C MET A 856 1.83 -28.99 -15.57
N GLY A 857 1.13 -30.04 -16.02
CA GLY A 857 0.00 -30.62 -15.28
C GLY A 857 -1.28 -29.78 -15.28
N ILE A 858 -1.40 -28.78 -16.17
CA ILE A 858 -2.55 -27.85 -16.28
C ILE A 858 -3.43 -28.20 -17.50
N GLY A 859 -3.47 -29.48 -17.89
CA GLY A 859 -4.13 -29.92 -19.12
C GLY A 859 -5.65 -30.00 -19.05
N ARG A 860 -6.26 -30.00 -17.86
CA ARG A 860 -7.72 -30.13 -17.66
C ARG A 860 -8.31 -28.83 -17.13
N ASN A 861 -9.44 -28.39 -17.70
CA ASN A 861 -10.13 -27.22 -17.18
C ASN A 861 -10.99 -27.60 -15.96
N PRO A 862 -11.18 -26.71 -14.97
CA PRO A 862 -11.89 -27.04 -13.74
C PRO A 862 -13.35 -27.48 -13.88
N LEU A 863 -14.06 -27.04 -14.92
CA LEU A 863 -15.48 -27.41 -15.14
C LEU A 863 -15.66 -28.59 -16.11
N ASP A 864 -14.58 -29.13 -16.68
CA ASP A 864 -14.69 -30.25 -17.62
C ASP A 864 -15.20 -31.50 -16.89
N GLY A 865 -16.37 -31.99 -17.27
CA GLY A 865 -17.03 -33.16 -16.67
C GLY A 865 -17.91 -32.86 -15.45
N ALA A 866 -18.11 -31.59 -15.07
CA ALA A 866 -18.93 -31.21 -13.93
C ALA A 866 -20.42 -31.54 -14.16
N LYS A 867 -21.11 -32.03 -13.12
CA LYS A 867 -22.53 -32.41 -13.18
C LYS A 867 -23.31 -31.73 -12.06
N ALA A 868 -24.34 -30.96 -12.41
CA ALA A 868 -25.26 -30.33 -11.48
C ALA A 868 -26.63 -31.00 -11.59
N ARG A 869 -27.23 -31.41 -10.46
CA ARG A 869 -28.50 -32.15 -10.44
C ARG A 869 -29.47 -31.52 -9.46
N THR A 870 -30.71 -31.36 -9.88
CA THR A 870 -31.81 -30.93 -9.01
C THR A 870 -33.12 -31.60 -9.45
N ALA A 871 -34.07 -31.71 -8.54
CA ALA A 871 -35.44 -32.15 -8.82
C ALA A 871 -36.44 -30.97 -8.80
N LYS A 872 -35.95 -29.74 -8.56
CA LYS A 872 -36.75 -28.53 -8.40
C LYS A 872 -36.65 -27.68 -9.68
N SER A 873 -37.80 -27.24 -10.18
CA SER A 873 -37.91 -26.43 -11.41
C SER A 873 -37.45 -24.97 -11.24
N GLN A 874 -37.56 -24.44 -10.02
CA GLN A 874 -37.20 -23.07 -9.65
C GLN A 874 -35.84 -23.08 -8.94
N TYR A 875 -34.79 -23.49 -9.65
CA TYR A 875 -33.44 -23.64 -9.09
C TYR A 875 -32.42 -22.89 -9.96
N MET A 876 -31.46 -22.24 -9.30
CA MET A 876 -30.43 -21.42 -9.93
C MET A 876 -29.05 -22.00 -9.62
N PHE A 877 -28.27 -22.26 -10.68
CA PHE A 877 -26.86 -22.65 -10.60
C PHE A 877 -26.01 -21.45 -11.01
N GLN A 878 -25.05 -21.05 -10.16
CA GLN A 878 -24.13 -19.95 -10.44
C GLN A 878 -22.69 -20.44 -10.34
N TYR A 879 -21.93 -20.29 -11.42
CA TYR A 879 -20.50 -20.53 -11.49
C TYR A 879 -19.80 -19.17 -11.56
N PHE A 880 -18.90 -18.90 -10.63
CA PHE A 880 -18.02 -17.73 -10.67
C PHE A 880 -16.64 -18.17 -11.17
N LEU A 881 -16.24 -17.63 -12.30
CA LEU A 881 -15.06 -17.98 -13.06
C LEU A 881 -14.06 -16.82 -12.96
N LYS A 882 -12.89 -17.06 -12.40
CA LYS A 882 -11.80 -16.07 -12.40
C LYS A 882 -10.82 -16.43 -13.49
N VAL A 883 -10.79 -15.64 -14.56
CA VAL A 883 -9.99 -15.90 -15.76
C VAL A 883 -8.66 -15.16 -15.66
N VAL A 884 -7.56 -15.86 -15.94
CA VAL A 884 -6.19 -15.35 -15.90
C VAL A 884 -5.55 -15.55 -17.27
N SER A 885 -4.99 -14.48 -17.84
CA SER A 885 -4.25 -14.56 -19.09
C SER A 885 -2.94 -15.32 -18.89
N THR A 886 -2.61 -16.22 -19.80
CA THR A 886 -1.38 -17.01 -19.78
C THR A 886 -0.67 -16.91 -21.13
N GLN A 887 0.62 -16.68 -21.11
CA GLN A 887 1.45 -16.59 -22.31
C GLN A 887 2.60 -17.58 -22.24
N PHE A 888 2.78 -18.36 -23.29
CA PHE A 888 3.93 -19.24 -23.47
C PHE A 888 4.95 -18.61 -24.41
N ARG A 889 6.20 -18.49 -23.96
CA ARG A 889 7.34 -18.06 -24.79
C ARG A 889 8.28 -19.24 -24.99
N THR A 890 8.54 -19.62 -26.23
CA THR A 890 9.53 -20.65 -26.56
C THR A 890 10.93 -20.06 -26.68
N LEU A 891 11.97 -20.92 -26.62
CA LEU A 891 13.36 -20.51 -26.88
C LEU A 891 13.53 -19.87 -28.27
N ASP A 892 12.71 -20.28 -29.24
CA ASP A 892 12.71 -19.74 -30.61
C ASP A 892 12.02 -18.35 -30.72
N GLY A 893 11.60 -17.77 -29.60
CA GLY A 893 10.91 -16.47 -29.57
C GLY A 893 9.44 -16.51 -30.00
N LYS A 894 8.85 -17.71 -30.18
CA LYS A 894 7.42 -17.82 -30.51
C LYS A 894 6.57 -17.59 -29.27
N ILE A 895 5.52 -16.79 -29.42
CA ILE A 895 4.59 -16.42 -28.36
C ILE A 895 3.23 -17.08 -28.65
N VAL A 896 2.67 -17.75 -27.63
CA VAL A 896 1.33 -18.35 -27.70
C VAL A 896 0.51 -17.85 -26.52
N ASN A 897 -0.58 -17.14 -26.80
CA ASN A 897 -1.49 -16.61 -25.79
C ASN A 897 -2.64 -17.61 -25.55
N THR A 898 -2.97 -17.82 -24.28
CA THR A 898 -4.04 -18.71 -23.84
C THR A 898 -4.61 -18.20 -22.51
N HIS A 899 -5.67 -18.81 -22.02
CA HIS A 899 -6.29 -18.44 -20.75
C HIS A 899 -6.41 -19.65 -19.84
N GLN A 900 -6.36 -19.38 -18.54
CA GLN A 900 -6.67 -20.31 -17.48
C GLN A 900 -7.79 -19.71 -16.64
N TYR A 901 -8.56 -20.53 -15.94
CA TYR A 901 -9.54 -20.01 -15.01
C TYR A 901 -9.67 -20.91 -13.79
N SER A 902 -10.14 -20.33 -12.68
CA SER A 902 -10.59 -21.06 -11.49
C SER A 902 -12.10 -20.89 -11.33
N THR A 903 -12.78 -21.89 -10.79
CA THR A 903 -14.24 -21.88 -10.62
C THR A 903 -14.65 -21.99 -9.16
N THR A 904 -15.67 -21.24 -8.74
CA THR A 904 -16.46 -21.49 -7.53
C THR A 904 -17.92 -21.66 -7.93
N GLN A 905 -18.65 -22.53 -7.22
CA GLN A 905 -20.03 -22.86 -7.53
C GLN A 905 -20.96 -22.45 -6.39
N PHE A 906 -22.13 -21.94 -6.73
CA PHE A 906 -23.18 -21.54 -5.80
C PHE A 906 -24.53 -22.01 -6.35
N GLU A 907 -25.36 -22.54 -5.46
CA GLU A 907 -26.65 -23.12 -5.82
C GLU A 907 -27.75 -22.50 -4.95
N ARG A 908 -28.88 -22.14 -5.55
CA ARG A 908 -29.98 -21.47 -4.85
C ARG A 908 -31.34 -22.01 -5.29
N ASP A 909 -32.15 -22.38 -4.30
CA ASP A 909 -33.58 -22.63 -4.49
C ASP A 909 -34.36 -21.32 -4.48
N LEU A 910 -35.22 -21.11 -5.46
CA LEU A 910 -36.01 -19.89 -5.63
C LEU A 910 -37.45 -20.04 -5.14
N LYS A 911 -37.86 -21.22 -4.65
CA LYS A 911 -39.21 -21.44 -4.10
C LYS A 911 -39.41 -20.80 -2.73
N ASP A 912 -38.36 -20.77 -1.91
CA ASP A 912 -38.42 -20.18 -0.57
C ASP A 912 -38.14 -18.68 -0.66
N GLY A 913 -39.21 -17.92 -0.92
CA GLY A 913 -39.19 -16.48 -0.76
C GLY A 913 -38.86 -16.12 0.69
N GLY A 914 -37.65 -15.61 0.92
CA GLY A 914 -37.31 -14.79 2.09
C GLY A 914 -37.25 -15.44 3.48
N GLN A 915 -37.48 -16.75 3.66
CA GLN A 915 -37.58 -17.32 5.02
C GLN A 915 -37.13 -18.81 5.17
N GLY A 916 -36.18 -19.28 4.34
CA GLY A 916 -35.62 -20.63 4.47
C GLY A 916 -34.34 -20.66 5.31
N ASP A 917 -34.40 -21.30 6.48
CA ASP A 917 -33.30 -21.54 7.41
C ASP A 917 -32.36 -22.61 6.83
N SER A 918 -31.25 -22.20 6.19
CA SER A 918 -30.17 -23.11 5.78
C SER A 918 -29.16 -23.26 6.93
N PRO A 919 -28.64 -24.47 7.24
CA PRO A 919 -27.73 -24.70 8.40
C PRO A 919 -26.34 -24.05 8.29
N GLN A 920 -26.11 -23.20 7.28
CA GLN A 920 -24.88 -22.48 7.04
C GLN A 920 -25.22 -21.00 6.97
N GLY A 921 -25.09 -20.33 8.12
CA GLY A 921 -25.47 -18.94 8.33
C GLY A 921 -24.66 -17.95 7.51
N VAL A 922 -25.13 -17.62 6.31
CA VAL A 922 -24.71 -16.43 5.57
C VAL A 922 -25.95 -15.64 5.18
N HIS A 923 -26.25 -14.58 5.93
CA HIS A 923 -27.26 -13.59 5.54
C HIS A 923 -26.67 -12.64 4.49
N ILE A 924 -27.02 -12.84 3.23
CA ILE A 924 -26.76 -11.87 2.16
C ILE A 924 -28.09 -11.18 1.81
N GLN A 925 -28.25 -9.93 2.21
CA GLN A 925 -29.33 -9.07 1.73
C GLN A 925 -29.05 -8.63 0.29
N HIS A 926 -29.74 -9.19 -0.71
CA HIS A 926 -29.90 -8.53 -2.01
C HIS A 926 -31.32 -8.75 -2.59
N GLY A 927 -32.04 -7.65 -2.78
CA GLY A 927 -33.44 -7.59 -3.22
C GLY A 927 -33.62 -7.64 -4.74
N VAL A 928 -33.33 -8.77 -5.38
CA VAL A 928 -33.77 -9.04 -6.76
C VAL A 928 -34.27 -10.49 -6.84
N THR A 929 -35.51 -10.66 -7.31
CA THR A 929 -36.11 -11.96 -7.65
C THR A 929 -35.21 -12.70 -8.64
N GLY A 930 -34.59 -13.80 -8.19
CA GLY A 930 -33.74 -14.64 -9.05
C GLY A 930 -34.54 -15.44 -10.06
N VAL A 931 -33.87 -15.87 -11.13
CA VAL A 931 -34.45 -16.58 -12.28
C VAL A 931 -33.85 -17.99 -12.33
N PRO A 932 -34.64 -19.05 -12.55
CA PRO A 932 -34.08 -20.39 -12.70
C PRO A 932 -33.19 -20.47 -13.94
N GLY A 933 -32.05 -21.15 -13.84
CA GLY A 933 -31.07 -21.21 -14.93
C GLY A 933 -29.66 -21.56 -14.47
N ALA A 934 -28.75 -21.65 -15.43
CA ALA A 934 -27.31 -21.81 -15.21
C ALA A 934 -26.56 -20.53 -15.62
N PHE A 935 -25.83 -19.93 -14.68
CA PHE A 935 -25.16 -18.65 -14.85
C PHE A 935 -23.65 -18.83 -14.70
N PHE A 936 -22.87 -18.38 -15.68
CA PHE A 936 -21.42 -18.38 -15.68
C PHE A 936 -20.92 -16.94 -15.61
N ASN A 937 -20.69 -16.46 -14.40
CA ASN A 937 -20.12 -15.14 -14.12
C ASN A 937 -18.61 -15.23 -14.30
N PHE A 938 -18.02 -14.46 -15.21
CA PHE A 938 -16.58 -14.45 -15.40
C PHE A 938 -15.96 -13.08 -15.10
N GLU A 939 -14.85 -13.09 -14.37
CA GLU A 939 -14.06 -11.92 -14.00
C GLU A 939 -12.64 -12.07 -14.57
N ILE A 940 -12.17 -11.05 -15.30
CA ILE A 940 -10.82 -11.06 -15.87
C ILE A 940 -9.82 -10.51 -14.85
N SER A 941 -8.81 -11.31 -14.51
CA SER A 941 -7.70 -10.91 -13.65
C SER A 941 -6.79 -9.92 -14.38
N PRO A 942 -6.31 -8.86 -13.71
CA PRO A 942 -5.33 -7.92 -14.30
C PRO A 942 -3.92 -8.52 -14.44
N ILE A 943 -3.76 -9.81 -14.17
CA ILE A 943 -2.50 -10.55 -14.16
C ILE A 943 -2.35 -11.37 -15.45
N LEU A 944 -1.18 -11.24 -16.08
CA LEU A 944 -0.67 -12.08 -17.15
C LEU A 944 0.43 -12.99 -16.59
N VAL A 945 0.21 -14.30 -16.65
CA VAL A 945 1.21 -15.30 -16.30
C VAL A 945 2.03 -15.63 -17.55
N VAL A 946 3.32 -15.33 -17.54
CA VAL A 946 4.23 -15.60 -18.66
C VAL A 946 5.14 -16.76 -18.29
N HIS A 947 4.98 -17.89 -18.99
CA HIS A 947 5.87 -19.04 -18.92
C HIS A 947 6.91 -18.94 -20.06
N SER A 948 8.15 -18.64 -19.70
CA SER A 948 9.27 -18.57 -20.64
C SER A 948 10.18 -19.77 -20.52
N ASP A 949 10.45 -20.43 -21.66
CA ASP A 949 11.52 -21.40 -21.72
C ASP A 949 12.86 -20.66 -21.61
N THR A 950 13.65 -20.98 -20.59
CA THR A 950 14.97 -20.40 -20.36
C THR A 950 16.03 -21.47 -20.39
N ARG A 951 17.24 -21.05 -20.78
CA ARG A 951 18.44 -21.89 -20.77
C ARG A 951 19.58 -21.06 -20.19
N GLN A 952 20.41 -21.70 -19.37
CA GLN A 952 21.61 -21.05 -18.84
C GLN A 952 22.53 -20.59 -19.98
N SER A 953 23.13 -19.41 -19.80
CA SER A 953 24.08 -18.87 -20.77
C SER A 953 25.40 -19.64 -20.71
N PHE A 954 26.13 -19.66 -21.82
CA PHE A 954 27.47 -20.26 -21.85
C PHE A 954 28.44 -19.56 -20.87
N ALA A 955 28.27 -18.25 -20.67
CA ALA A 955 29.04 -17.50 -19.67
C ALA A 955 28.77 -17.99 -18.25
N HIS A 956 27.49 -18.25 -17.90
CA HIS A 956 27.12 -18.81 -16.59
C HIS A 956 27.77 -20.17 -16.34
N PHE A 957 27.77 -21.04 -17.36
CA PHE A 957 28.45 -22.34 -17.30
C PHE A 957 29.96 -22.19 -17.02
N ILE A 958 30.64 -21.25 -17.70
CA ILE A 958 32.07 -21.00 -17.47
C ILE A 958 32.30 -20.48 -16.05
N THR A 959 31.54 -19.49 -15.61
CA THR A 959 31.71 -18.91 -14.27
C THR A 959 31.46 -19.94 -13.16
N SER A 960 30.44 -20.78 -13.33
CA SER A 960 30.12 -21.88 -12.41
C SER A 960 31.25 -22.93 -12.39
N THR A 961 31.78 -23.29 -13.56
CA THR A 961 32.94 -24.20 -13.67
C THR A 961 34.17 -23.63 -12.98
N CYS A 962 34.48 -22.34 -13.17
CA CYS A 962 35.58 -21.67 -12.47
C CYS A 962 35.36 -21.64 -10.94
N ALA A 963 34.13 -21.42 -10.48
CA ALA A 963 33.79 -21.44 -9.06
C ALA A 963 33.92 -22.85 -8.44
N ILE A 964 33.49 -23.90 -9.16
CA ILE A 964 33.67 -25.30 -8.76
C ILE A 964 35.17 -25.61 -8.60
N ILE A 965 35.99 -25.23 -9.59
CA ILE A 965 37.44 -25.44 -9.53
C ILE A 965 38.05 -24.68 -8.34
N GLY A 966 37.74 -23.39 -8.17
CA GLY A 966 38.26 -22.57 -7.07
C GLY A 966 37.83 -23.06 -5.69
N GLY A 967 36.56 -23.43 -5.54
CA GLY A 967 35.98 -23.93 -4.29
C GLY A 967 36.59 -25.26 -3.86
N VAL A 968 36.68 -26.23 -4.78
CA VAL A 968 37.27 -27.55 -4.47
C VAL A 968 38.76 -27.42 -4.13
N LEU A 969 39.52 -26.57 -4.84
CA LEU A 969 40.94 -26.32 -4.52
C LEU A 969 41.13 -25.64 -3.15
N THR A 970 40.24 -24.71 -2.78
CA THR A 970 40.29 -24.04 -1.47
C THR A 970 40.03 -25.03 -0.34
N VAL A 971 38.99 -25.87 -0.47
CA VAL A 971 38.68 -26.91 0.53
C VAL A 971 39.79 -27.95 0.62
N ALA A 972 40.36 -28.38 -0.51
CA ALA A 972 41.50 -29.29 -0.52
C ALA A 972 42.73 -28.69 0.19
N SER A 973 42.98 -27.39 0.03
CA SER A 973 44.09 -26.69 0.71
C SER A 973 43.89 -26.57 2.23
N LEU A 974 42.65 -26.36 2.68
CA LEU A 974 42.29 -26.37 4.09
C LEU A 974 42.48 -27.76 4.71
N LEU A 975 42.01 -28.80 4.01
CA LEU A 975 42.17 -30.19 4.46
C LEU A 975 43.65 -30.61 4.52
N ASP A 976 44.47 -30.23 3.53
CA ASP A 976 45.92 -30.50 3.56
C ASP A 976 46.58 -29.76 4.74
N SER A 977 46.17 -28.52 5.04
CA SER A 977 46.69 -27.76 6.18
C SER A 977 46.35 -28.41 7.53
N VAL A 978 45.13 -28.93 7.68
CA VAL A 978 44.70 -29.65 8.89
C VAL A 978 45.41 -31.00 9.04
N LEU A 979 45.56 -31.76 7.94
CA LEU A 979 46.26 -33.04 7.92
C LEU A 979 47.77 -32.87 8.18
N PHE A 980 48.37 -31.80 7.66
CA PHE A 980 49.76 -31.44 7.94
C PHE A 980 49.97 -31.05 9.41
N ALA A 981 49.06 -30.26 9.99
CA ALA A 981 49.10 -29.87 11.40
C ALA A 981 48.95 -31.07 12.35
N THR A 982 47.99 -31.96 12.08
CA THR A 982 47.77 -33.19 12.86
C THR A 982 48.92 -34.19 12.73
N GLY A 983 49.49 -34.37 11.54
CA GLY A 983 50.68 -35.20 11.35
C GLY A 983 51.91 -34.72 12.15
N ARG A 984 52.09 -33.40 12.29
CA ARG A 984 53.14 -32.81 13.15
C ARG A 984 52.88 -33.03 14.64
N ALA A 985 51.61 -32.95 15.07
CA ALA A 985 51.22 -33.18 16.45
C ALA A 985 51.45 -34.64 16.89
N PHE A 986 51.12 -35.62 16.03
CA PHE A 986 51.37 -37.03 16.29
C PHE A 986 52.87 -37.38 16.34
N LYS A 987 53.68 -36.79 15.46
CA LYS A 987 55.14 -37.03 15.45
C LYS A 987 55.86 -36.44 16.68
N LYS A 988 55.25 -35.47 17.37
CA LYS A 988 55.76 -34.86 18.61
C LYS A 988 55.39 -35.66 19.87
N SER A 989 54.41 -36.57 19.79
CA SER A 989 53.93 -37.40 20.91
C SER A 989 54.66 -38.76 21.05
N GLY A 990 55.42 -39.19 20.04
CA GLY A 990 56.04 -40.52 19.97
C GLY A 990 57.48 -40.65 20.50
N GLY A 991 57.97 -39.74 21.34
CA GLY A 991 59.36 -39.72 21.80
C GLY A 991 59.53 -39.63 23.31
N VAL A 992 59.19 -40.70 24.05
CA VAL A 992 59.63 -40.91 25.44
C VAL A 992 60.08 -42.36 25.63
N THR A 993 61.35 -42.49 26.03
CA THR A 993 62.14 -43.68 26.39
C THR A 993 61.58 -44.49 27.57
N MET A 994 61.65 -45.82 27.47
CA MET A 994 61.70 -46.76 28.60
C MET A 994 62.70 -47.89 28.29
N ASN A 995 63.65 -48.08 29.21
CA ASN A 995 64.71 -49.08 29.22
C ASN A 995 64.16 -50.50 29.50
N GLY A 996 64.81 -51.54 28.96
CA GLY A 996 64.74 -52.89 29.54
C GLY A 996 64.94 -54.08 28.58
N ASN A 997 66.18 -54.58 28.51
CA ASN A 997 66.67 -55.92 28.17
C ASN A 997 65.73 -57.01 27.59
N GLY A 998 66.21 -57.66 26.51
CA GLY A 998 65.82 -59.03 26.13
C GLY A 998 66.03 -59.33 24.63
N PRO A 999 66.83 -60.35 24.23
CA PRO A 999 67.27 -60.51 22.84
C PRO A 999 66.43 -61.49 22.02
N SER A 1000 66.55 -61.34 20.70
CA SER A 1000 66.54 -62.41 19.68
C SER A 1000 65.25 -62.75 18.92
N TYR A 1001 65.49 -63.12 17.65
CA TYR A 1001 64.63 -63.67 16.59
C TYR A 1001 63.64 -62.70 15.93
N GLY A 1002 63.54 -62.55 14.60
CA GLY A 1002 64.01 -63.38 13.49
C GLY A 1002 62.86 -63.54 12.49
N GLY A 1003 63.08 -63.21 11.22
CA GLY A 1003 62.13 -63.43 10.11
C GLY A 1003 61.06 -62.34 9.97
N GLY A 1004 60.61 -61.95 8.79
CA GLY A 1004 60.79 -62.45 7.43
C GLY A 1004 59.82 -61.66 6.54
N LYS A 1005 60.22 -61.46 5.29
CA LYS A 1005 59.44 -60.89 4.18
C LYS A 1005 57.99 -61.40 4.13
N LEU A 1006 57.06 -60.60 3.61
CA LEU A 1006 56.49 -60.78 2.26
C LEU A 1006 55.35 -59.79 1.97
N MET A 1007 55.46 -59.21 0.76
CA MET A 1007 54.46 -58.63 -0.16
C MET A 1007 53.49 -57.54 0.29
#